data_AF-A0ABD3MV93-F1
#
_entry.id   AF-A0ABD3MV93-F1
#
_cell.length_a   1.000
_cell.length_b   1.000
_cell.length_c   1.000
_cell.angle_alpha   90.00
_cell.angle_beta   90.00
_cell.angle_gamma   90.00
#
_symmetry.space_group_name_H-M   'P 1'
#
loop_
_entity.id
_entity.type
_entity.pdbx_description
1 polymer ?
#
loop_
_entity_poly.entity_id
_entity_poly.type
_entity_poly.pdbx_seq_one_letter_code
_entity_poly.pdbx_strand_id
1 'polypeptide(L)'
;MATRPTSKRSGPRAKKSTASLSTKLPLAPQHRPIKPNQNALLANSQYYDNQDFDSVWLSEFLSYEKTRNESIAKADLLNFCKLPGSTVHPHADKHLLQQSKNTNNQVAKPKSSMSADERRRLKELSRQLNKKSKPAFSKKGRHQQLTPYVEANTKISRVLQHVKLKTNREDMEASQLNDFYELVARETQAATKIQTQCRRVLATRHARQVELEVRSATQIQSSVRMLLAKILLGQLKERQRRATEVRDRFIRLSIARYRRRKRIELENKSAILNQSVVRMFLAKCVLHRKSLQHSFEINQHKWRALSIRLAWKDLRLNFHARQIQCIVRRKLAKTRVRKLSVLFTKSAITIQCIWRRFTAKTLKSDVVYRADVEKMKKKIRIIASEKEYWRQQVEELAKPNKLQHLNNLEGQKKQLEADLAEKEDQIRVLEAHYKDQLELQDQITPRAIASGWEEQLKINMNDTRERITSAKLQLLFRVKISLKKVTGELERLHAIQSEAKGNLDHWSNWHQVEQDRLWDFQRQHNREVADRELRHAIVDEKLKWKVKHFVFSGKPDKRRSLVRGPVDNEVVERLIDTVKTNGFEYQALQHSEHTFKPFQKFWDSLSAAANEFGNNFDPSSVCQTKRADFKGDAAPTAANYDLEKASLHPQKQLFPSKLPFELVQKMREEREAITTSLKPKE
;
A
#
# COMPACT_ATOMS: atom_id res chain seq x y z
N MET A 1 -59.04 21.15 3.81
CA MET A 1 -58.91 20.83 5.25
C MET A 1 -57.49 20.32 5.52
N ALA A 2 -57.02 20.38 6.78
CA ALA A 2 -55.75 19.82 7.30
C ALA A 2 -54.46 20.05 6.44
N THR A 3 -53.80 21.21 6.49
CA THR A 3 -52.78 21.69 7.47
C THR A 3 -51.35 21.12 7.33
N ARG A 4 -50.36 22.03 7.28
CA ARG A 4 -48.90 21.79 7.39
C ARG A 4 -48.46 21.83 8.87
N PRO A 5 -47.26 21.33 9.21
CA PRO A 5 -46.08 22.22 9.34
C PRO A 5 -44.84 21.63 8.61
N THR A 6 -43.99 22.35 7.87
CA THR A 6 -43.14 23.52 8.16
C THR A 6 -42.05 23.33 9.23
N SER A 7 -40.79 23.30 8.81
CA SER A 7 -39.62 23.69 9.62
C SER A 7 -38.62 24.47 8.74
N LYS A 8 -37.85 25.39 9.33
CA LYS A 8 -36.92 26.31 8.64
C LYS A 8 -35.55 26.31 9.36
N ARG A 9 -34.45 26.28 8.59
CA ARG A 9 -33.14 26.93 8.88
C ARG A 9 -32.26 26.76 7.63
N SER A 10 -32.07 27.81 6.83
CA SER A 10 -31.03 28.87 6.96
C SER A 10 -29.63 28.42 6.52
N GLY A 11 -29.12 29.00 5.42
CA GLY A 11 -27.72 28.87 5.01
C GLY A 11 -26.79 29.79 5.82
N PRO A 12 -25.52 29.93 5.38
CA PRO A 12 -25.22 31.16 4.64
C PRO A 12 -24.50 30.93 3.29
N ARG A 13 -24.09 32.03 2.64
CA ARG A 13 -23.74 32.12 1.21
C ARG A 13 -22.43 32.90 1.01
N ALA A 14 -21.39 32.22 0.53
CA ALA A 14 -20.16 32.84 0.02
C ALA A 14 -20.04 32.53 -1.48
N LYS A 15 -20.34 33.50 -2.36
CA LYS A 15 -19.38 34.41 -3.00
C LYS A 15 -18.35 33.67 -3.88
N LYS A 16 -18.57 33.75 -5.20
CA LYS A 16 -17.55 33.51 -6.22
C LYS A 16 -16.54 34.66 -6.20
N SER A 17 -15.28 34.38 -6.48
CA SER A 17 -14.36 35.32 -7.13
C SER A 17 -13.70 34.62 -8.31
N THR A 18 -13.51 35.36 -9.40
CA THR A 18 -12.81 34.92 -10.61
C THR A 18 -11.67 35.87 -10.84
N ALA A 19 -10.44 35.37 -10.80
CA ALA A 19 -9.23 36.08 -11.19
C ALA A 19 -8.39 35.16 -12.07
N SER A 20 -7.72 35.73 -13.06
CA SER A 20 -6.95 35.02 -14.08
C SER A 20 -5.46 35.37 -13.98
N LEU A 21 -4.63 34.58 -14.67
CA LEU A 21 -3.25 34.91 -15.08
C LEU A 21 -2.24 35.26 -13.95
N SER A 22 -1.32 34.32 -13.69
CA SER A 22 0.11 34.65 -13.80
C SER A 22 0.95 33.40 -14.06
N THR A 23 1.99 33.54 -14.88
CA THR A 23 2.88 32.45 -15.28
C THR A 23 4.19 32.52 -14.51
N LYS A 24 4.59 31.46 -13.82
CA LYS A 24 6.00 31.20 -13.45
C LYS A 24 6.23 29.73 -13.09
N LEU A 25 7.27 29.16 -13.68
CA LEU A 25 7.78 27.81 -13.39
C LEU A 25 8.75 27.88 -12.19
N PRO A 26 8.79 26.83 -11.36
CA PRO A 26 10.02 26.35 -10.73
C PRO A 26 10.53 25.07 -11.42
N LEU A 27 11.85 24.90 -11.49
CA LEU A 27 12.49 23.74 -12.14
C LEU A 27 12.31 22.46 -11.31
N ALA A 28 12.37 21.31 -12.00
CA ALA A 28 12.46 20.01 -11.35
C ALA A 28 13.87 19.79 -10.74
N PRO A 29 14.00 19.30 -9.49
CA PRO A 29 15.27 18.85 -8.95
C PRO A 29 15.63 17.47 -9.52
N GLN A 30 16.66 17.42 -10.38
CA GLN A 30 17.25 16.16 -10.83
C GLN A 30 18.04 15.51 -9.68
N HIS A 31 17.47 14.50 -9.02
CA HIS A 31 18.26 13.64 -8.13
C HIS A 31 19.19 12.73 -8.93
N ARG A 32 20.43 13.20 -9.13
CA ARG A 32 21.55 12.35 -9.57
C ARG A 32 21.91 11.35 -8.46
N PRO A 33 22.38 10.14 -8.80
CA PRO A 33 22.87 9.18 -7.80
C PRO A 33 24.16 9.71 -7.15
N ILE A 34 24.12 9.97 -5.84
CA ILE A 34 25.31 10.24 -5.04
C ILE A 34 26.02 8.91 -4.80
N LYS A 35 27.31 8.82 -5.16
CA LYS A 35 28.13 7.64 -4.90
C LYS A 35 28.33 7.47 -3.38
N PRO A 36 28.26 6.25 -2.82
CA PRO A 36 28.62 6.03 -1.43
C PRO A 36 30.12 6.28 -1.25
N ASN A 37 30.50 7.32 -0.50
CA ASN A 37 31.89 7.63 -0.23
C ASN A 37 32.45 6.68 0.84
N GLN A 38 33.29 5.73 0.43
CA GLN A 38 33.92 4.77 1.34
C GLN A 38 35.06 5.44 2.14
N ASN A 39 34.71 6.23 3.16
CA ASN A 39 35.61 6.65 4.25
C ASN A 39 34.84 7.35 5.40
N ALA A 40 33.83 6.67 5.95
CA ALA A 40 32.96 7.20 7.02
C ALA A 40 32.54 6.15 8.07
N LEU A 41 33.44 5.21 8.40
CA LEU A 41 33.18 4.10 9.33
C LEU A 41 34.03 4.09 10.62
N LEU A 42 34.70 5.21 10.94
CA LEU A 42 35.48 5.38 12.19
C LEU A 42 35.18 6.71 12.91
N ALA A 43 33.92 7.18 12.87
CA ALA A 43 33.49 8.39 13.60
C ALA A 43 31.98 8.41 13.90
N ASN A 44 31.49 7.48 14.75
CA ASN A 44 30.24 7.66 15.53
C ASN A 44 30.02 6.49 16.52
N SER A 45 30.72 6.51 17.66
CA SER A 45 30.39 5.65 18.81
C SER A 45 30.82 6.26 20.15
N GLN A 46 30.46 7.52 20.38
CA GLN A 46 30.60 8.22 21.67
C GLN A 46 29.25 8.82 22.09
N TYR A 47 28.22 7.98 22.17
CA TYR A 47 26.90 8.36 22.71
C TYR A 47 26.70 7.92 24.18
N TYR A 48 27.74 7.31 24.78
CA TYR A 48 27.78 6.91 26.20
C TYR A 48 29.20 7.09 26.77
N ASP A 49 29.82 8.24 26.49
CA ASP A 49 31.01 8.67 27.22
C ASP A 49 30.59 9.40 28.51
N ASN A 50 31.22 9.08 29.63
CA ASN A 50 30.59 9.23 30.95
C ASN A 50 31.01 10.52 31.66
N GLN A 51 30.34 11.65 31.36
CA GLN A 51 30.56 12.92 32.07
C GLN A 51 29.29 13.62 32.59
N ASP A 52 28.11 13.41 32.00
CA ASP A 52 26.86 14.09 32.43
C ASP A 52 26.18 13.47 33.67
N PHE A 53 26.74 12.40 34.27
CA PHE A 53 26.17 11.77 35.47
C PHE A 53 26.61 12.40 36.80
N ASP A 54 27.62 13.27 36.81
CA ASP A 54 27.99 14.12 37.96
C ASP A 54 27.00 15.29 38.16
N SER A 55 25.71 15.00 38.02
CA SER A 55 24.64 15.87 38.49
C SER A 55 24.78 16.03 40.00
N VAL A 56 25.04 17.26 40.46
CA VAL A 56 25.19 17.62 41.88
C VAL A 56 24.04 17.01 42.70
N TRP A 57 22.82 17.09 42.18
CA TRP A 57 21.60 16.52 42.76
C TRP A 57 21.70 15.02 43.10
N LEU A 58 22.29 14.18 42.23
CA LEU A 58 22.43 12.74 42.52
C LEU A 58 23.47 12.49 43.62
N SER A 59 24.55 13.28 43.65
CA SER A 59 25.55 13.21 44.72
C SER A 59 24.97 13.67 46.07
N GLU A 60 24.19 14.76 46.08
CA GLU A 60 23.47 15.25 47.25
C GLU A 60 22.41 14.26 47.71
N PHE A 61 21.60 13.70 46.80
CA PHE A 61 20.58 12.70 47.10
C PHE A 61 21.18 11.43 47.74
N LEU A 62 22.29 10.91 47.19
CA LEU A 62 22.98 9.76 47.78
C LEU A 62 23.65 10.11 49.13
N SER A 63 24.14 11.33 49.31
CA SER A 63 24.66 11.79 50.61
C SER A 63 23.54 11.95 51.65
N TYR A 64 22.36 12.41 51.24
CA TYR A 64 21.17 12.56 52.06
C TYR A 64 20.59 11.21 52.45
N GLU A 65 20.41 10.29 51.50
CA GLU A 65 20.04 8.89 51.78
C GLU A 65 21.02 8.24 52.76
N LYS A 66 22.34 8.39 52.56
CA LYS A 66 23.33 7.86 53.49
C LYS A 66 23.19 8.47 54.89
N THR A 67 23.06 9.79 55.00
CA THR A 67 22.95 10.49 56.28
C THR A 67 21.65 10.15 57.02
N ARG A 68 20.55 9.99 56.28
CA ARG A 68 19.24 9.53 56.75
C ARG A 68 19.29 8.08 57.23
N ASN A 69 19.89 7.17 56.45
CA ASN A 69 20.01 5.77 56.84
C ASN A 69 20.97 5.60 58.04
N GLU A 70 22.02 6.42 58.16
CA GLU A 70 22.85 6.49 59.36
C GLU A 70 22.09 7.06 60.58
N SER A 71 21.18 8.03 60.43
CA SER A 71 20.39 8.56 61.54
C SER A 71 19.34 7.56 62.02
N ILE A 72 18.69 6.84 61.10
CA ILE A 72 17.76 5.73 61.41
C ILE A 72 18.51 4.62 62.15
N ALA A 73 19.66 4.15 61.65
CA ALA A 73 20.46 3.13 62.32
C ALA A 73 20.94 3.56 63.72
N LYS A 74 21.26 4.85 63.92
CA LYS A 74 21.58 5.41 65.25
C LYS A 74 20.37 5.45 66.18
N ALA A 75 19.18 5.78 65.66
CA ALA A 75 17.93 5.75 66.44
C ALA A 75 17.53 4.33 66.86
N ASP A 76 17.63 3.36 65.94
CA ASP A 76 17.35 1.94 66.23
C ASP A 76 18.33 1.36 67.26
N LEU A 77 19.63 1.66 67.14
CA LEU A 77 20.63 1.29 68.16
C LEU A 77 20.32 1.89 69.54
N LEU A 78 19.87 3.16 69.59
CA LEU A 78 19.44 3.81 70.84
C LEU A 78 18.14 3.20 71.41
N ASN A 79 17.27 2.63 70.58
CA ASN A 79 16.10 1.88 71.04
C ASN A 79 16.49 0.49 71.57
N PHE A 80 17.42 -0.22 70.91
CA PHE A 80 17.98 -1.49 71.42
C PHE A 80 18.72 -1.33 72.76
N CYS A 81 19.31 -0.17 73.04
CA CYS A 81 19.94 0.12 74.33
C CYS A 81 18.94 0.43 75.47
N LYS A 82 17.64 0.62 75.17
CA LYS A 82 16.59 0.91 76.16
C LYS A 82 15.76 -0.31 76.57
N LEU A 83 15.96 -1.47 75.92
CA LEU A 83 15.25 -2.70 76.25
C LEU A 83 15.84 -3.36 77.51
N PRO A 84 15.04 -3.67 78.55
CA PRO A 84 15.54 -4.32 79.75
C PRO A 84 16.07 -5.72 79.42
N GLY A 85 17.31 -6.00 79.83
CA GLY A 85 18.05 -7.24 79.49
C GLY A 85 19.08 -7.11 78.36
N SER A 86 19.14 -5.96 77.67
CA SER A 86 20.12 -5.68 76.61
C SER A 86 21.54 -5.54 77.17
N THR A 87 22.27 -6.66 77.30
CA THR A 87 23.70 -6.66 77.69
C THR A 87 24.59 -6.52 76.45
N VAL A 88 25.01 -5.28 76.16
CA VAL A 88 25.93 -4.97 75.06
C VAL A 88 27.26 -5.70 75.26
N HIS A 89 27.67 -6.49 74.26
CA HIS A 89 28.89 -7.30 74.34
C HIS A 89 30.14 -6.39 74.49
N PRO A 90 31.04 -6.63 75.47
CA PRO A 90 32.06 -5.65 75.90
C PRO A 90 33.15 -5.31 74.88
N HIS A 91 33.15 -5.97 73.71
CA HIS A 91 33.96 -5.56 72.56
C HIS A 91 33.28 -4.50 71.67
N ALA A 92 31.95 -4.50 71.56
CA ALA A 92 31.21 -3.49 70.80
C ALA A 92 31.23 -2.15 71.54
N ASP A 93 31.05 -2.20 72.86
CA ASP A 93 31.08 -1.03 73.75
C ASP A 93 32.42 -0.30 73.69
N LYS A 94 33.55 -1.04 73.73
CA LYS A 94 34.90 -0.49 73.48
C LYS A 94 35.07 0.14 72.10
N HIS A 95 34.40 -0.37 71.06
CA HIS A 95 34.51 0.16 69.70
C HIS A 95 33.73 1.48 69.57
N LEU A 96 32.55 1.58 70.18
CA LEU A 96 31.77 2.82 70.29
C LEU A 96 32.52 3.88 71.10
N LEU A 97 33.13 3.50 72.23
CA LEU A 97 34.00 4.37 73.06
C LEU A 97 35.32 4.80 72.38
N GLN A 98 35.74 4.14 71.30
CA GLN A 98 36.85 4.58 70.45
C GLN A 98 36.38 5.51 69.33
N GLN A 99 35.22 5.23 68.72
CA GLN A 99 34.65 6.10 67.69
C GLN A 99 34.22 7.47 68.24
N SER A 100 33.58 7.52 69.41
CA SER A 100 33.17 8.78 70.06
C SER A 100 34.34 9.68 70.51
N LYS A 101 35.56 9.14 70.61
CA LYS A 101 36.77 9.90 70.96
C LYS A 101 37.54 10.41 69.74
N ASN A 102 37.28 9.87 68.55
CA ASN A 102 37.98 10.27 67.31
C ASN A 102 37.26 11.35 66.51
N THR A 103 35.97 11.62 66.78
CA THR A 103 35.19 12.65 66.08
C THR A 103 35.45 14.08 66.56
N ASN A 104 36.09 14.28 67.72
CA ASN A 104 36.25 15.60 68.35
C ASN A 104 37.63 16.25 68.13
N ASN A 105 38.48 15.71 67.25
CA ASN A 105 39.86 16.17 67.00
C ASN A 105 40.21 16.17 65.50
N GLN A 106 39.42 16.86 64.67
CA GLN A 106 39.81 17.22 63.29
C GLN A 106 39.69 18.73 63.05
N VAL A 107 40.49 19.49 63.80
CA VAL A 107 40.84 20.88 63.47
C VAL A 107 42.30 20.92 63.02
N ALA A 108 42.53 21.44 61.82
CA ALA A 108 43.80 21.93 61.25
C ALA A 108 45.09 21.06 61.28
N LYS A 109 45.71 21.00 60.09
CA LYS A 109 47.15 20.90 59.75
C LYS A 109 48.14 21.32 60.87
N PRO A 110 49.38 20.76 60.94
CA PRO A 110 50.25 20.55 59.77
C PRO A 110 51.16 19.30 59.75
N LYS A 111 51.98 19.21 58.69
CA LYS A 111 53.11 18.27 58.57
C LYS A 111 54.35 18.84 59.27
N SER A 112 54.96 18.09 60.19
CA SER A 112 56.39 18.15 60.54
C SER A 112 56.82 16.72 61.00
N SER A 113 57.93 16.11 60.61
CA SER A 113 59.34 16.55 60.50
C SER A 113 60.09 16.70 61.84
N MET A 114 59.84 15.80 62.80
CA MET A 114 60.80 15.52 63.89
C MET A 114 61.84 14.49 63.46
N SER A 115 63.11 14.76 63.76
CA SER A 115 64.25 13.89 63.44
C SER A 115 64.31 12.64 64.33
N ALA A 116 65.01 11.61 63.84
CA ALA A 116 65.28 10.39 64.62
C ALA A 116 66.08 10.68 65.90
N ASP A 117 66.96 11.68 65.88
CA ASP A 117 67.82 12.02 67.02
C ASP A 117 67.09 12.77 68.14
N GLU A 118 66.04 13.54 67.82
CA GLU A 118 65.17 14.13 68.84
C GLU A 118 64.39 13.03 69.59
N ARG A 119 63.93 12.00 68.86
CA ARG A 119 63.30 10.81 69.45
C ARG A 119 64.28 9.99 70.31
N ARG A 120 65.59 10.04 70.01
CA ARG A 120 66.64 9.48 70.89
C ARG A 120 66.85 10.37 72.13
N ARG A 121 66.97 11.69 71.95
CA ARG A 121 67.17 12.67 73.04
C ARG A 121 66.06 12.61 74.10
N LEU A 122 64.80 12.48 73.67
CA LEU A 122 63.65 12.27 74.58
C LEU A 122 63.69 10.92 75.32
N LYS A 123 64.15 9.84 74.68
CA LYS A 123 64.37 8.55 75.35
C LYS A 123 65.53 8.57 76.33
N GLU A 124 66.55 9.39 76.08
CA GLU A 124 67.68 9.53 76.99
C GLU A 124 67.32 10.34 78.24
N LEU A 125 66.58 11.44 78.08
CA LEU A 125 65.99 12.20 79.21
C LEU A 125 65.06 11.32 80.07
N SER A 126 64.23 10.49 79.43
CA SER A 126 63.37 9.49 80.10
C SER A 126 64.16 8.46 80.94
N ARG A 127 65.40 8.14 80.53
CA ARG A 127 66.30 7.24 81.27
C ARG A 127 67.08 7.94 82.38
N GLN A 128 67.41 9.22 82.21
CA GLN A 128 68.10 10.03 83.23
C GLN A 128 67.18 10.34 84.42
N LEU A 129 65.88 10.54 84.18
CA LEU A 129 64.89 10.75 85.25
C LEU A 129 64.61 9.51 86.14
N ASN A 130 64.94 8.30 85.69
CA ASN A 130 64.58 7.04 86.37
C ASN A 130 65.76 6.33 87.08
N LYS A 131 66.82 7.05 87.47
CA LYS A 131 67.97 6.49 88.22
C LYS A 131 68.24 7.22 89.55
N LYS A 132 67.43 6.97 90.58
CA LYS A 132 67.76 7.24 92.01
C LYS A 132 66.81 6.49 92.97
N SER A 133 67.39 5.80 93.97
CA SER A 133 66.82 5.27 95.26
C SER A 133 66.76 3.73 95.49
N LYS A 134 67.80 3.18 96.15
CA LYS A 134 67.88 2.06 97.15
C LYS A 134 69.32 2.05 97.74
N PRO A 135 69.64 1.41 98.91
CA PRO A 135 68.82 0.79 99.98
C PRO A 135 68.83 1.71 101.24
N ALA A 136 69.08 1.40 102.55
CA ALA A 136 69.44 0.20 103.34
C ALA A 136 69.26 0.42 104.88
N PHE A 137 69.35 -0.66 105.69
CA PHE A 137 69.53 -0.72 107.18
C PHE A 137 68.39 -0.18 108.10
N SER A 138 68.25 -0.56 109.38
CA SER A 138 69.12 -1.37 110.29
C SER A 138 68.35 -2.38 111.20
N LYS A 139 69.01 -2.97 112.23
CA LYS A 139 68.48 -4.03 113.15
C LYS A 139 68.45 -3.57 114.62
N LYS A 140 67.49 -4.06 115.42
CA LYS A 140 67.51 -4.42 116.88
C LYS A 140 66.07 -4.83 117.30
N GLY A 141 65.79 -5.60 118.34
CA GLY A 141 66.63 -6.31 119.33
C GLY A 141 65.82 -7.45 120.03
N ARG A 142 66.42 -8.19 120.97
CA ARG A 142 65.77 -9.30 121.72
C ARG A 142 65.16 -8.81 123.04
N HIS A 143 64.12 -9.48 123.52
CA HIS A 143 64.01 -9.87 124.94
C HIS A 143 63.42 -11.28 125.06
N GLN A 144 64.10 -12.17 125.78
CA GLN A 144 63.51 -13.40 126.34
C GLN A 144 63.24 -13.13 127.82
N GLN A 145 62.10 -13.57 128.34
CA GLN A 145 61.75 -13.41 129.74
C GLN A 145 62.52 -14.43 130.59
N LEU A 146 63.22 -13.97 131.62
CA LEU A 146 63.77 -14.82 132.68
C LEU A 146 62.70 -15.03 133.76
N THR A 147 62.73 -16.19 134.43
CA THR A 147 61.77 -16.53 135.49
C THR A 147 62.20 -15.96 136.85
N PRO A 148 61.25 -15.60 137.75
CA PRO A 148 61.55 -14.90 139.01
C PRO A 148 62.55 -15.60 139.94
N TYR A 149 62.67 -16.93 139.84
CA TYR A 149 63.56 -17.74 140.68
C TYR A 149 65.05 -17.38 140.51
N VAL A 150 65.45 -16.88 139.33
CA VAL A 150 66.84 -16.46 139.06
C VAL A 150 67.18 -15.12 139.71
N GLU A 151 66.18 -14.24 139.87
CA GLU A 151 66.36 -12.93 140.50
C GLU A 151 66.47 -13.03 142.03
N ALA A 152 65.75 -13.97 142.64
CA ALA A 152 65.91 -14.29 144.07
C ALA A 152 67.31 -14.83 144.38
N ASN A 153 67.78 -15.84 143.63
CA ASN A 153 69.09 -16.45 143.87
C ASN A 153 70.24 -15.46 143.63
N THR A 154 70.14 -14.57 142.63
CA THR A 154 71.17 -13.55 142.39
C THR A 154 71.17 -12.40 143.41
N LYS A 155 70.11 -12.22 144.21
CA LYS A 155 70.15 -11.40 145.44
C LYS A 155 70.86 -12.13 146.58
N ILE A 156 70.51 -13.39 146.85
CA ILE A 156 71.11 -14.22 147.91
C ILE A 156 72.63 -14.34 147.73
N SER A 157 73.10 -14.60 146.52
CA SER A 157 74.54 -14.72 146.23
C SER A 157 75.35 -13.43 146.46
N ARG A 158 74.73 -12.23 146.44
CA ARG A 158 75.44 -10.97 146.74
C ARG A 158 75.58 -10.73 148.24
N VAL A 159 74.61 -11.17 149.05
CA VAL A 159 74.66 -11.03 150.51
C VAL A 159 75.73 -11.96 151.10
N LEU A 160 75.84 -13.20 150.60
CA LEU A 160 76.72 -14.22 151.17
C LEU A 160 78.22 -14.08 150.81
N GLN A 161 78.62 -13.14 149.94
CA GLN A 161 80.02 -12.96 149.52
C GLN A 161 80.81 -11.92 150.34
N HIS A 162 80.17 -11.25 151.31
CA HIS A 162 80.76 -10.09 152.02
C HIS A 162 81.08 -10.31 153.51
N VAL A 163 81.31 -11.54 153.96
CA VAL A 163 81.96 -11.81 155.26
C VAL A 163 83.11 -12.81 155.10
N LYS A 164 84.35 -12.36 155.35
CA LYS A 164 85.50 -13.24 155.62
C LYS A 164 85.93 -13.01 157.06
N LEU A 165 85.80 -14.03 157.90
CA LEU A 165 86.33 -13.99 159.27
C LEU A 165 87.87 -14.05 159.22
N LYS A 166 88.52 -13.18 160.02
CA LYS A 166 89.92 -13.32 160.40
C LYS A 166 89.96 -13.89 161.82
N THR A 167 90.79 -14.90 162.03
CA THR A 167 91.13 -15.44 163.35
C THR A 167 92.63 -15.34 163.54
N ASN A 168 93.08 -14.39 164.37
CA ASN A 168 94.38 -14.48 165.03
C ASN A 168 94.12 -14.99 166.45
N ARG A 169 94.95 -15.91 166.94
CA ARG A 169 94.95 -16.37 168.34
C ARG A 169 96.39 -16.64 168.71
N GLU A 170 96.87 -15.92 169.72
CA GLU A 170 98.20 -16.08 170.28
C GLU A 170 98.14 -17.05 171.48
N ASP A 171 99.21 -17.83 171.62
CA ASP A 171 99.81 -18.50 172.80
C ASP A 171 98.89 -18.86 174.00
N MET A 172 98.81 -20.13 174.44
CA MET A 172 99.91 -20.86 175.09
C MET A 172 99.75 -22.40 175.03
N GLU A 173 100.89 -23.10 175.14
CA GLU A 173 101.12 -24.47 175.66
C GLU A 173 100.26 -25.67 175.17
N ALA A 174 100.80 -26.46 174.21
CA ALA A 174 100.73 -27.95 174.16
C ALA A 174 101.43 -28.51 172.89
N SER A 175 102.74 -28.82 172.96
CA SER A 175 103.59 -28.97 171.74
C SER A 175 103.52 -30.29 170.96
N GLN A 176 102.67 -31.27 171.30
CA GLN A 176 102.75 -32.64 170.72
C GLN A 176 101.57 -33.06 169.81
N LEU A 177 100.49 -32.28 169.70
CA LEU A 177 99.29 -32.72 168.97
C LEU A 177 99.27 -32.32 167.48
N ASN A 178 100.14 -31.39 167.06
CA ASN A 178 99.95 -30.66 165.80
C ASN A 178 100.39 -31.46 164.55
N ASP A 179 101.53 -32.18 164.64
CA ASP A 179 102.14 -32.89 163.50
C ASP A 179 101.25 -33.98 162.90
N PHE A 180 100.39 -34.58 163.72
CA PHE A 180 99.47 -35.64 163.27
C PHE A 180 98.39 -35.12 162.31
N TYR A 181 97.93 -33.87 162.49
CA TYR A 181 96.90 -33.27 161.64
C TYR A 181 97.44 -32.86 160.26
N GLU A 182 98.71 -32.47 160.17
CA GLU A 182 99.35 -32.16 158.89
C GLU A 182 99.42 -33.37 157.94
N LEU A 183 99.67 -34.57 158.47
CA LEU A 183 99.81 -35.78 157.64
C LEU A 183 98.47 -36.11 156.93
N VAL A 184 97.39 -36.17 157.69
CA VAL A 184 96.02 -36.49 157.21
C VAL A 184 95.54 -35.46 156.17
N ALA A 185 95.93 -34.19 156.32
CA ALA A 185 95.60 -33.13 155.37
C ALA A 185 96.26 -33.34 153.99
N ARG A 186 97.46 -33.95 153.93
CA ARG A 186 98.18 -34.21 152.67
C ARG A 186 97.56 -35.39 151.91
N GLU A 187 97.22 -36.48 152.60
CA GLU A 187 96.66 -37.69 152.00
C GLU A 187 95.25 -37.45 151.40
N THR A 188 94.38 -36.78 152.14
CA THR A 188 93.03 -36.40 151.68
C THR A 188 93.09 -35.48 150.44
N GLN A 189 94.07 -34.57 150.38
CA GLN A 189 94.28 -33.73 149.20
C GLN A 189 94.80 -34.51 147.98
N ALA A 190 95.62 -35.56 148.19
CA ALA A 190 96.07 -36.45 147.11
C ALA A 190 94.92 -37.28 146.53
N ALA A 191 94.09 -37.89 147.40
CA ALA A 191 92.91 -38.65 146.99
C ALA A 191 91.92 -37.79 146.16
N THR A 192 91.73 -36.52 146.57
CA THR A 192 90.85 -35.56 145.87
C THR A 192 91.34 -35.23 144.45
N LYS A 193 92.66 -35.14 144.24
CA LYS A 193 93.28 -34.93 142.91
C LYS A 193 93.09 -36.14 141.99
N ILE A 194 93.18 -37.36 142.52
CA ILE A 194 92.95 -38.59 141.74
C ILE A 194 91.47 -38.69 141.33
N GLN A 195 90.53 -38.48 142.26
CA GLN A 195 89.10 -38.56 141.97
C GLN A 195 88.64 -37.54 140.92
N THR A 196 89.18 -36.30 140.95
CA THR A 196 88.83 -35.27 139.97
C THR A 196 89.33 -35.60 138.55
N GLN A 197 90.52 -36.19 138.41
CA GLN A 197 91.01 -36.64 137.10
C GLN A 197 90.20 -37.83 136.55
N CYS A 198 89.87 -38.83 137.37
CA CYS A 198 89.00 -39.94 136.95
C CYS A 198 87.63 -39.46 136.43
N ARG A 199 86.98 -38.53 137.15
CA ARG A 199 85.70 -37.93 136.70
C ARG A 199 85.86 -37.21 135.35
N ARG A 200 86.96 -36.49 135.14
CA ARG A 200 87.25 -35.77 133.88
C ARG A 200 87.43 -36.73 132.69
N VAL A 201 88.15 -37.84 132.88
CA VAL A 201 88.37 -38.86 131.83
C VAL A 201 87.05 -39.53 131.44
N LEU A 202 86.22 -39.93 132.42
CA LEU A 202 84.91 -40.54 132.17
C LEU A 202 83.96 -39.60 131.41
N ALA A 203 83.85 -38.34 131.83
CA ALA A 203 83.04 -37.34 131.13
C ALA A 203 83.51 -37.11 129.68
N THR A 204 84.82 -37.08 129.45
CA THR A 204 85.41 -36.92 128.11
C THR A 204 85.11 -38.13 127.21
N ARG A 205 85.13 -39.35 127.76
CA ARG A 205 84.76 -40.57 127.02
C ARG A 205 83.29 -40.58 126.62
N HIS A 206 82.39 -40.21 127.54
CA HIS A 206 80.95 -40.10 127.27
C HIS A 206 80.64 -39.07 126.19
N ALA A 207 81.26 -37.88 126.25
CA ALA A 207 81.05 -36.82 125.26
C ALA A 207 81.39 -37.26 123.82
N ARG A 208 82.52 -37.97 123.64
CA ARG A 208 82.94 -38.50 122.33
C ARG A 208 81.99 -39.56 121.77
N GLN A 209 81.36 -40.37 122.63
CA GLN A 209 80.39 -41.37 122.19
C GLN A 209 79.11 -40.70 121.65
N VAL A 210 78.57 -39.72 122.39
CA VAL A 210 77.41 -38.93 121.95
C VAL A 210 77.68 -38.18 120.64
N GLU A 211 78.89 -37.65 120.44
CA GLU A 211 79.28 -36.98 119.19
C GLU A 211 79.19 -37.92 117.97
N LEU A 212 79.66 -39.16 118.10
CA LEU A 212 79.61 -40.18 117.04
C LEU A 212 78.17 -40.59 116.70
N GLU A 213 77.32 -40.75 117.71
CA GLU A 213 75.90 -41.08 117.55
C GLU A 213 75.13 -39.94 116.83
N VAL A 214 75.35 -38.69 117.25
CA VAL A 214 74.75 -37.50 116.61
C VAL A 214 75.22 -37.32 115.16
N ARG A 215 76.51 -37.55 114.88
CA ARG A 215 77.07 -37.48 113.52
C ARG A 215 76.45 -38.54 112.60
N SER A 216 76.31 -39.76 113.11
CA SER A 216 75.68 -40.88 112.39
C SER A 216 74.20 -40.61 112.08
N ALA A 217 73.43 -40.15 113.07
CA ALA A 217 72.03 -39.76 112.90
C ALA A 217 71.87 -38.63 111.86
N THR A 218 72.76 -37.64 111.88
CA THR A 218 72.75 -36.52 110.91
C THR A 218 72.99 -37.02 109.48
N GLN A 219 73.92 -37.96 109.28
CA GLN A 219 74.21 -38.55 107.97
C GLN A 219 73.00 -39.35 107.43
N ILE A 220 72.34 -40.14 108.29
CA ILE A 220 71.10 -40.86 107.94
C ILE A 220 70.00 -39.87 107.53
N GLN A 221 69.74 -38.84 108.34
CA GLN A 221 68.71 -37.82 108.04
C GLN A 221 68.97 -37.09 106.71
N SER A 222 70.23 -36.77 106.39
CA SER A 222 70.58 -36.12 105.12
C SER A 222 70.28 -37.02 103.91
N SER A 223 70.53 -38.33 104.05
CA SER A 223 70.31 -39.33 103.01
C SER A 223 68.82 -39.54 102.74
N VAL A 224 68.00 -39.65 103.80
CA VAL A 224 66.54 -39.78 103.70
C VAL A 224 65.91 -38.54 103.05
N ARG A 225 66.34 -37.32 103.43
CA ARG A 225 65.86 -36.07 102.80
C ARG A 225 66.18 -36.04 101.31
N MET A 226 67.37 -36.48 100.90
CA MET A 226 67.75 -36.56 99.48
C MET A 226 66.90 -37.58 98.71
N LEU A 227 66.62 -38.74 99.30
CA LEU A 227 65.80 -39.80 98.69
C LEU A 227 64.36 -39.31 98.45
N LEU A 228 63.73 -38.70 99.47
CA LEU A 228 62.39 -38.12 99.35
C LEU A 228 62.30 -37.03 98.26
N ALA A 229 63.31 -36.16 98.18
CA ALA A 229 63.39 -35.14 97.14
C ALA A 229 63.50 -35.74 95.72
N LYS A 230 64.28 -36.81 95.55
CA LYS A 230 64.39 -37.55 94.27
C LYS A 230 63.05 -38.19 93.86
N ILE A 231 62.34 -38.80 94.80
CA ILE A 231 61.03 -39.42 94.57
C ILE A 231 60.00 -38.37 94.13
N LEU A 232 59.89 -37.24 94.86
CA LEU A 232 58.98 -36.14 94.51
C LEU A 232 59.28 -35.54 93.14
N LEU A 233 60.57 -35.32 92.80
CA LEU A 233 60.97 -34.83 91.49
C LEU A 233 60.61 -35.80 90.35
N GLY A 234 60.73 -37.11 90.58
CA GLY A 234 60.28 -38.15 89.65
C GLY A 234 58.78 -38.08 89.37
N GLN A 235 57.97 -38.01 90.44
CA GLN A 235 56.51 -37.90 90.32
C GLN A 235 56.07 -36.63 89.59
N LEU A 236 56.76 -35.49 89.82
CA LEU A 236 56.46 -34.23 89.14
C LEU A 236 56.79 -34.29 87.64
N LYS A 237 57.94 -34.85 87.26
CA LYS A 237 58.30 -35.04 85.84
C LYS A 237 57.32 -35.95 85.10
N GLU A 238 56.88 -37.04 85.72
CA GLU A 238 55.89 -37.95 85.12
C GLU A 238 54.50 -37.29 84.97
N ARG A 239 54.05 -36.51 85.97
CA ARG A 239 52.82 -35.70 85.84
C ARG A 239 52.92 -34.67 84.71
N GLN A 240 54.07 -33.99 84.59
CA GLN A 240 54.33 -33.04 83.50
C GLN A 240 54.28 -33.73 82.12
N ARG A 241 54.91 -34.91 81.98
CA ARG A 241 54.88 -35.72 80.76
C ARG A 241 53.46 -36.08 80.36
N ARG A 242 52.67 -36.66 81.27
CA ARG A 242 51.25 -37.00 81.02
C ARG A 242 50.43 -35.78 80.59
N ALA A 243 50.63 -34.64 81.25
CA ALA A 243 49.95 -33.40 80.86
C ALA A 243 50.32 -32.94 79.44
N THR A 244 51.58 -33.05 79.02
CA THR A 244 51.98 -32.76 77.63
C THR A 244 51.41 -33.75 76.62
N GLU A 245 51.42 -35.05 76.92
CA GLU A 245 50.84 -36.07 76.03
C GLU A 245 49.32 -35.88 75.86
N VAL A 246 48.59 -35.55 76.94
CA VAL A 246 47.16 -35.21 76.87
C VAL A 246 46.90 -33.96 76.03
N ARG A 247 47.65 -32.88 76.27
CA ARG A 247 47.53 -31.62 75.52
C ARG A 247 47.76 -31.82 74.03
N ASP A 248 48.78 -32.60 73.68
CA ASP A 248 49.24 -32.68 72.29
C ASP A 248 48.51 -33.76 71.49
N ARG A 249 48.14 -34.90 72.10
CA ARG A 249 47.34 -35.95 71.42
C ARG A 249 45.84 -35.65 71.37
N PHE A 250 45.25 -35.10 72.44
CA PHE A 250 43.79 -34.91 72.51
C PHE A 250 43.39 -33.46 72.24
N ILE A 251 43.94 -32.48 72.97
CA ILE A 251 43.47 -31.09 72.89
C ILE A 251 43.83 -30.46 71.53
N ARG A 252 45.11 -30.51 71.12
CA ARG A 252 45.53 -29.97 69.81
C ARG A 252 44.83 -30.66 68.62
N LEU A 253 44.73 -31.99 68.64
CA LEU A 253 44.13 -32.76 67.54
C LEU A 253 42.62 -32.56 67.43
N SER A 254 41.89 -32.48 68.55
CA SER A 254 40.45 -32.19 68.56
C SER A 254 40.15 -30.78 68.06
N ILE A 255 40.92 -29.77 68.48
CA ILE A 255 40.81 -28.40 67.96
C ILE A 255 41.10 -28.36 66.46
N ALA A 256 42.11 -29.07 65.98
CA ALA A 256 42.43 -29.16 64.55
C ALA A 256 41.29 -29.82 63.74
N ARG A 257 40.76 -30.96 64.22
CA ARG A 257 39.62 -31.66 63.60
C ARG A 257 38.36 -30.80 63.58
N TYR A 258 38.05 -30.10 64.67
CA TYR A 258 36.92 -29.16 64.76
C TYR A 258 37.08 -28.00 63.77
N ARG A 259 38.27 -27.38 63.70
CA ARG A 259 38.58 -26.33 62.73
C ARG A 259 38.45 -26.81 61.28
N ARG A 260 38.89 -28.04 60.95
CA ARG A 260 38.73 -28.60 59.59
C ARG A 260 37.26 -28.90 59.27
N ARG A 261 36.48 -29.47 60.20
CA ARG A 261 35.03 -29.65 60.03
C ARG A 261 34.32 -28.33 59.74
N LYS A 262 34.56 -27.30 60.57
CA LYS A 262 33.98 -25.96 60.38
C LYS A 262 34.42 -25.29 59.07
N ARG A 263 35.65 -25.56 58.59
CA ARG A 263 36.08 -25.11 57.25
C ARG A 263 35.33 -25.84 56.13
N ILE A 264 35.20 -27.17 56.19
CA ILE A 264 34.44 -27.96 55.19
C ILE A 264 32.97 -27.53 55.16
N GLU A 265 32.38 -27.23 56.32
CA GLU A 265 31.01 -26.71 56.40
C GLU A 265 30.85 -25.35 55.69
N LEU A 266 31.84 -24.45 55.83
CA LEU A 266 31.87 -23.18 55.12
C LEU A 266 32.15 -23.35 53.62
N GLU A 267 33.10 -24.22 53.25
CA GLU A 267 33.40 -24.60 51.86
C GLU A 267 32.13 -25.13 51.15
N ASN A 268 31.39 -26.03 51.81
CA ASN A 268 30.12 -26.56 51.31
C ASN A 268 29.01 -25.50 51.23
N LYS A 269 28.86 -24.65 52.25
CA LYS A 269 27.87 -23.55 52.23
C LYS A 269 28.16 -22.56 51.09
N SER A 270 29.42 -22.20 50.88
CA SER A 270 29.84 -21.37 49.74
C SER A 270 29.60 -22.07 48.40
N ALA A 271 29.86 -23.37 48.29
CA ALA A 271 29.57 -24.14 47.08
C ALA A 271 28.06 -24.18 46.76
N ILE A 272 27.20 -24.37 47.76
CA ILE A 272 25.73 -24.36 47.60
C ILE A 272 25.24 -22.98 47.15
N LEU A 273 25.77 -21.89 47.73
CA LEU A 273 25.45 -20.52 47.32
C LEU A 273 25.91 -20.23 45.87
N ASN A 274 27.12 -20.64 45.49
CA ASN A 274 27.61 -20.48 44.12
C ASN A 274 26.76 -21.27 43.13
N GLN A 275 26.39 -22.52 43.47
CA GLN A 275 25.50 -23.34 42.63
C GLN A 275 24.09 -22.75 42.51
N SER A 276 23.51 -22.17 43.57
CA SER A 276 22.18 -21.57 43.50
C SER A 276 22.19 -20.27 42.69
N VAL A 277 23.24 -19.45 42.81
CA VAL A 277 23.44 -18.25 41.97
C VAL A 277 23.60 -18.63 40.50
N VAL A 278 24.43 -19.63 40.16
CA VAL A 278 24.60 -20.10 38.78
C VAL A 278 23.31 -20.69 38.20
N ARG A 279 22.58 -21.52 38.95
CA ARG A 279 21.28 -22.07 38.51
C ARG A 279 20.24 -20.95 38.30
N MET A 280 20.18 -19.96 39.20
CA MET A 280 19.32 -18.79 39.03
C MET A 280 19.70 -17.94 37.81
N PHE A 281 21.00 -17.75 37.56
CA PHE A 281 21.49 -17.04 36.38
C PHE A 281 21.09 -17.75 35.08
N LEU A 282 21.29 -19.06 34.99
CA LEU A 282 20.88 -19.87 33.84
C LEU A 282 19.36 -19.83 33.63
N ALA A 283 18.56 -19.94 34.70
CA ALA A 283 17.11 -19.80 34.63
C ALA A 283 16.67 -18.42 34.12
N LYS A 284 17.31 -17.33 34.60
CA LYS A 284 17.08 -15.97 34.08
C LYS A 284 17.46 -15.84 32.60
N CYS A 285 18.55 -16.46 32.15
CA CYS A 285 18.95 -16.49 30.75
C CYS A 285 17.93 -17.21 29.86
N VAL A 286 17.40 -18.36 30.31
CA VAL A 286 16.34 -19.10 29.59
C VAL A 286 15.04 -18.29 29.52
N LEU A 287 14.62 -17.65 30.62
CA LEU A 287 13.44 -16.78 30.63
C LEU A 287 13.62 -15.56 29.73
N HIS A 288 14.81 -14.94 29.73
CA HIS A 288 15.12 -13.81 28.84
C HIS A 288 15.09 -14.22 27.36
N ARG A 289 15.66 -15.37 26.99
CA ARG A 289 15.54 -15.92 25.62
C ARG A 289 14.09 -16.15 25.19
N LYS A 290 13.25 -16.72 26.07
CA LYS A 290 11.80 -16.88 25.80
C LYS A 290 11.08 -15.53 25.66
N SER A 291 11.43 -14.53 26.47
CA SER A 291 10.88 -13.18 26.38
C SER A 291 11.26 -12.48 25.07
N LEU A 292 12.52 -12.62 24.61
CA LEU A 292 12.96 -12.13 23.30
C LEU A 292 12.22 -12.82 22.14
N GLN A 293 12.07 -14.14 22.19
CA GLN A 293 11.29 -14.89 21.20
C GLN A 293 9.84 -14.37 21.14
N HIS A 294 9.17 -14.23 22.28
CA HIS A 294 7.79 -13.74 22.33
C HIS A 294 7.66 -12.30 21.81
N SER A 295 8.64 -11.43 22.10
CA SER A 295 8.71 -10.07 21.55
C SER A 295 8.88 -10.08 20.02
N PHE A 296 9.70 -10.98 19.49
CA PHE A 296 9.85 -11.19 18.05
C PHE A 296 8.55 -11.68 17.40
N GLU A 297 7.88 -12.67 17.99
CA GLU A 297 6.57 -13.17 17.54
C GLU A 297 5.52 -12.04 17.49
N ILE A 298 5.38 -11.27 18.58
CA ILE A 298 4.49 -10.09 18.64
C ILE A 298 4.81 -9.10 17.53
N ASN A 299 6.08 -8.81 17.27
CA ASN A 299 6.48 -7.89 16.23
C ASN A 299 6.25 -8.46 14.82
N GLN A 300 6.42 -9.78 14.61
CA GLN A 300 6.06 -10.45 13.35
C GLN A 300 4.53 -10.40 13.11
N HIS A 301 3.71 -10.58 14.15
CA HIS A 301 2.26 -10.42 14.07
C HIS A 301 1.85 -8.97 13.73
N LYS A 302 2.48 -7.96 14.36
CA LYS A 302 2.27 -6.54 14.00
C LYS A 302 2.64 -6.27 12.53
N TRP A 303 3.79 -6.77 12.06
CA TRP A 303 4.21 -6.64 10.67
C TRP A 303 3.24 -7.30 9.70
N ARG A 304 2.80 -8.53 9.94
CA ARG A 304 1.77 -9.21 9.13
C ARG A 304 0.49 -8.39 9.06
N ALA A 305 0.02 -7.85 10.19
CA ALA A 305 -1.18 -7.00 10.24
C ALA A 305 -1.01 -5.67 9.48
N LEU A 306 0.17 -5.06 9.51
CA LEU A 306 0.49 -3.86 8.73
C LEU A 306 0.54 -4.16 7.22
N SER A 307 1.21 -5.24 6.80
CA SER A 307 1.26 -5.66 5.39
C SER A 307 -0.14 -5.95 4.82
N ILE A 308 -1.00 -6.64 5.59
CA ILE A 308 -2.41 -6.87 5.22
C ILE A 308 -3.16 -5.53 5.08
N ARG A 309 -2.99 -4.58 6.00
CA ARG A 309 -3.62 -3.24 5.91
C ARG A 309 -3.16 -2.44 4.69
N LEU A 310 -1.89 -2.56 4.30
CA LEU A 310 -1.35 -1.94 3.08
C LEU A 310 -1.95 -2.57 1.82
N ALA A 311 -1.95 -3.90 1.71
CA ALA A 311 -2.58 -4.61 0.59
C ALA A 311 -4.08 -4.25 0.44
N TRP A 312 -4.82 -4.14 1.55
CA TRP A 312 -6.22 -3.68 1.53
C TRP A 312 -6.38 -2.20 1.12
N LYS A 313 -5.44 -1.33 1.48
CA LYS A 313 -5.41 0.07 1.04
C LYS A 313 -5.22 0.16 -0.48
N ASP A 314 -4.31 -0.64 -1.03
CA ASP A 314 -4.02 -0.65 -2.47
C ASP A 314 -5.16 -1.31 -3.26
N LEU A 315 -5.78 -2.37 -2.74
CA LEU A 315 -7.02 -2.93 -3.30
C LEU A 315 -8.15 -1.88 -3.34
N ARG A 316 -8.30 -1.07 -2.28
CA ARG A 316 -9.29 0.01 -2.21
C ARG A 316 -8.99 1.16 -3.18
N LEU A 317 -7.72 1.53 -3.35
CA LEU A 317 -7.29 2.51 -4.36
C LEU A 317 -7.65 2.01 -5.77
N ASN A 318 -7.33 0.75 -6.09
CA ASN A 318 -7.68 0.11 -7.37
C ASN A 318 -9.20 0.02 -7.58
N PHE A 319 -9.98 -0.26 -6.54
CA PHE A 319 -11.46 -0.25 -6.59
C PHE A 319 -12.01 1.14 -6.95
N HIS A 320 -11.55 2.20 -6.28
CA HIS A 320 -11.96 3.57 -6.58
C HIS A 320 -11.48 4.02 -7.98
N ALA A 321 -10.27 3.65 -8.40
CA ALA A 321 -9.78 3.88 -9.76
C ALA A 321 -10.69 3.21 -10.81
N ARG A 322 -11.11 1.95 -10.58
CA ARG A 322 -12.06 1.25 -11.45
C ARG A 322 -13.43 1.92 -11.49
N GLN A 323 -13.94 2.44 -10.37
CA GLN A 323 -15.18 3.23 -10.34
C GLN A 323 -15.05 4.51 -11.19
N ILE A 324 -13.96 5.26 -11.05
CA ILE A 324 -13.68 6.47 -11.84
C ILE A 324 -13.58 6.13 -13.33
N GLN A 325 -12.85 5.08 -13.70
CA GLN A 325 -12.74 4.61 -15.08
C GLN A 325 -14.11 4.23 -15.68
N CYS A 326 -14.98 3.55 -14.91
CA CYS A 326 -16.34 3.23 -15.34
C CYS A 326 -17.19 4.50 -15.56
N ILE A 327 -17.08 5.51 -14.71
CA ILE A 327 -17.76 6.80 -14.87
C ILE A 327 -17.24 7.55 -16.11
N VAL A 328 -15.92 7.55 -16.35
CA VAL A 328 -15.30 8.17 -17.53
C VAL A 328 -15.73 7.45 -18.82
N ARG A 329 -15.66 6.11 -18.87
CA ARG A 329 -16.15 5.29 -20.00
C ARG A 329 -17.63 5.58 -20.29
N ARG A 330 -18.48 5.66 -19.24
CA ARG A 330 -19.90 6.02 -19.36
C ARG A 330 -20.10 7.45 -19.90
N LYS A 331 -19.29 8.43 -19.49
CA LYS A 331 -19.31 9.80 -20.05
C LYS A 331 -18.90 9.81 -21.53
N LEU A 332 -17.80 9.14 -21.90
CA LEU A 332 -17.32 9.04 -23.28
C LEU A 332 -18.36 8.39 -24.21
N ALA A 333 -19.00 7.31 -23.77
CA ALA A 333 -20.10 6.67 -24.49
C ALA A 333 -21.28 7.64 -24.71
N LYS A 334 -21.73 8.35 -23.66
CA LYS A 334 -22.78 9.39 -23.79
C LYS A 334 -22.38 10.50 -24.76
N THR A 335 -21.12 10.93 -24.78
CA THR A 335 -20.61 11.92 -25.74
C THR A 335 -20.62 11.39 -27.18
N ARG A 336 -20.21 10.13 -27.41
CA ARG A 336 -20.27 9.48 -28.74
C ARG A 336 -21.71 9.37 -29.24
N VAL A 337 -22.64 8.92 -28.39
CA VAL A 337 -24.07 8.84 -28.72
C VAL A 337 -24.66 10.21 -29.03
N ARG A 338 -24.34 11.25 -28.26
CA ARG A 338 -24.76 12.64 -28.56
C ARG A 338 -24.22 13.14 -29.90
N LYS A 339 -22.93 12.92 -30.21
CA LYS A 339 -22.35 13.28 -31.51
C LYS A 339 -23.04 12.57 -32.68
N LEU A 340 -23.28 11.25 -32.56
CA LEU A 340 -24.02 10.48 -33.57
C LEU A 340 -25.47 10.94 -33.72
N SER A 341 -26.16 11.22 -32.62
CA SER A 341 -27.52 11.77 -32.63
C SER A 341 -27.59 13.11 -33.38
N VAL A 342 -26.70 14.06 -33.09
CA VAL A 342 -26.66 15.35 -33.80
C VAL A 342 -26.37 15.18 -35.30
N LEU A 343 -25.45 14.27 -35.66
CA LEU A 343 -25.16 13.95 -37.06
C LEU A 343 -26.38 13.32 -37.76
N PHE A 344 -27.04 12.34 -37.14
CA PHE A 344 -28.24 11.70 -37.70
C PHE A 344 -29.42 12.67 -37.80
N THR A 345 -29.62 13.56 -36.82
CA THR A 345 -30.65 14.61 -36.90
C THR A 345 -30.34 15.60 -38.04
N LYS A 346 -29.09 16.03 -38.21
CA LYS A 346 -28.69 16.88 -39.35
C LYS A 346 -28.91 16.18 -40.70
N SER A 347 -28.55 14.89 -40.80
CA SER A 347 -28.78 14.08 -42.00
C SER A 347 -30.27 13.89 -42.28
N ALA A 348 -31.09 13.60 -41.26
CA ALA A 348 -32.53 13.44 -41.40
C ALA A 348 -33.21 14.75 -41.85
N ILE A 349 -32.83 15.90 -41.28
CA ILE A 349 -33.30 17.22 -41.73
C ILE A 349 -32.90 17.44 -43.20
N THR A 350 -31.67 17.11 -43.59
CA THR A 350 -31.20 17.24 -44.98
C THR A 350 -32.03 16.38 -45.93
N ILE A 351 -32.29 15.12 -45.59
CA ILE A 351 -33.15 14.20 -46.35
C ILE A 351 -34.59 14.72 -46.43
N GLN A 352 -35.16 15.22 -45.33
CA GLN A 352 -36.49 15.82 -45.32
C GLN A 352 -36.58 17.09 -46.19
N CYS A 353 -35.55 17.93 -46.20
CA CYS A 353 -35.48 19.10 -47.09
C CYS A 353 -35.39 18.70 -48.57
N ILE A 354 -34.60 17.67 -48.91
CA ILE A 354 -34.50 17.13 -50.27
C ILE A 354 -35.86 16.52 -50.69
N TRP A 355 -36.48 15.71 -49.83
CA TRP A 355 -37.79 15.09 -50.09
C TRP A 355 -38.88 16.14 -50.31
N ARG A 356 -39.01 17.14 -49.42
CA ARG A 356 -39.98 18.24 -49.58
C ARG A 356 -39.77 19.02 -50.88
N ARG A 357 -38.51 19.28 -51.27
CA ARG A 357 -38.19 19.91 -52.56
C ARG A 357 -38.56 19.02 -53.76
N PHE A 358 -38.34 17.72 -53.67
CA PHE A 358 -38.76 16.75 -54.68
C PHE A 358 -40.28 16.72 -54.84
N THR A 359 -41.04 16.52 -53.74
CA THR A 359 -42.52 16.54 -53.75
C THR A 359 -43.07 17.84 -54.33
N ALA A 360 -42.51 18.99 -53.94
CA ALA A 360 -42.93 20.29 -54.48
C ALA A 360 -42.60 20.46 -55.98
N LYS A 361 -41.46 19.92 -56.46
CA LYS A 361 -41.12 19.92 -57.89
C LYS A 361 -42.07 19.04 -58.69
N THR A 362 -42.39 17.84 -58.21
CA THR A 362 -43.34 16.92 -58.84
C THR A 362 -44.72 17.56 -58.92
N LEU A 363 -45.25 18.05 -57.80
CA LEU A 363 -46.57 18.71 -57.76
C LEU A 363 -46.62 19.96 -58.66
N LYS A 364 -45.54 20.76 -58.76
CA LYS A 364 -45.47 21.84 -59.75
C LYS A 364 -45.55 21.30 -61.18
N SER A 365 -44.82 20.22 -61.50
CA SER A 365 -44.82 19.60 -62.82
C SER A 365 -46.22 19.13 -63.22
N ASP A 366 -46.91 18.45 -62.32
CA ASP A 366 -48.23 17.88 -62.57
C ASP A 366 -49.32 18.99 -62.66
N VAL A 367 -49.17 20.10 -61.93
CA VAL A 367 -50.03 21.29 -62.04
C VAL A 367 -49.81 22.03 -63.36
N VAL A 368 -48.55 22.21 -63.81
CA VAL A 368 -48.24 22.81 -65.11
C VAL A 368 -48.82 21.96 -66.25
N TYR A 369 -48.60 20.65 -66.24
CA TYR A 369 -49.18 19.73 -67.22
C TYR A 369 -50.71 19.85 -67.31
N ARG A 370 -51.42 19.90 -66.17
CA ARG A 370 -52.88 20.11 -66.15
C ARG A 370 -53.28 21.46 -66.74
N ALA A 371 -52.55 22.53 -66.45
CA ALA A 371 -52.84 23.86 -67.00
C ALA A 371 -52.63 23.91 -68.52
N ASP A 372 -51.57 23.29 -69.04
CA ASP A 372 -51.30 23.21 -70.48
C ASP A 372 -52.32 22.30 -71.21
N VAL A 373 -52.72 21.17 -70.61
CA VAL A 373 -53.82 20.33 -71.12
C VAL A 373 -55.13 21.11 -71.20
N GLU A 374 -55.51 21.87 -70.17
CA GLU A 374 -56.74 22.69 -70.22
C GLU A 374 -56.63 23.85 -71.22
N LYS A 375 -55.43 24.41 -71.43
CA LYS A 375 -55.16 25.40 -72.48
C LYS A 375 -55.34 24.80 -73.88
N MET A 376 -54.80 23.61 -74.12
CA MET A 376 -54.98 22.86 -75.38
C MET A 376 -56.45 22.48 -75.61
N LYS A 377 -57.15 21.95 -74.61
CA LYS A 377 -58.60 21.66 -74.69
C LYS A 377 -59.43 22.89 -75.01
N LYS A 378 -59.13 24.06 -74.42
CA LYS A 378 -59.81 25.32 -74.75
C LYS A 378 -59.57 25.74 -76.20
N LYS A 379 -58.33 25.63 -76.70
CA LYS A 379 -58.00 25.90 -78.11
C LYS A 379 -58.73 24.94 -79.06
N ILE A 380 -58.72 23.63 -78.78
CA ILE A 380 -59.46 22.62 -79.56
C ILE A 380 -60.97 22.93 -79.54
N ARG A 381 -61.54 23.35 -78.41
CA ARG A 381 -62.95 23.74 -78.32
C ARG A 381 -63.29 24.92 -79.23
N ILE A 382 -62.44 25.95 -79.28
CA ILE A 382 -62.63 27.11 -80.16
C ILE A 382 -62.55 26.66 -81.64
N ILE A 383 -61.52 25.88 -82.00
CA ILE A 383 -61.37 25.31 -83.34
C ILE A 383 -62.56 24.41 -83.72
N ALA A 384 -63.12 23.66 -82.77
CA ALA A 384 -64.31 22.84 -82.98
C ALA A 384 -65.57 23.69 -83.23
N SER A 385 -65.77 24.81 -82.51
CA SER A 385 -66.88 25.73 -82.79
C SER A 385 -66.73 26.45 -84.13
N GLU A 386 -65.51 26.83 -84.55
CA GLU A 386 -65.27 27.36 -85.90
C GLU A 386 -65.57 26.31 -86.97
N LYS A 387 -65.05 25.10 -86.82
CA LYS A 387 -65.35 23.96 -87.72
C LYS A 387 -66.86 23.70 -87.83
N GLU A 388 -67.58 23.76 -86.71
CA GLU A 388 -69.03 23.54 -86.65
C GLU A 388 -69.81 24.70 -87.31
N TYR A 389 -69.37 25.95 -87.13
CA TYR A 389 -69.92 27.09 -87.86
C TYR A 389 -69.74 26.96 -89.37
N TRP A 390 -68.52 26.63 -89.84
CA TRP A 390 -68.27 26.43 -91.27
C TRP A 390 -68.96 25.19 -91.85
N ARG A 391 -69.14 24.12 -91.06
CA ARG A 391 -70.02 22.99 -91.41
C ARG A 391 -71.44 23.49 -91.65
N GLN A 392 -72.00 24.24 -90.68
CA GLN A 392 -73.35 24.77 -90.79
C GLN A 392 -73.51 25.72 -91.98
N GLN A 393 -72.49 26.53 -92.33
CA GLN A 393 -72.49 27.33 -93.55
C GLN A 393 -72.47 26.48 -94.84
N VAL A 394 -71.70 25.40 -94.89
CA VAL A 394 -71.70 24.47 -96.04
C VAL A 394 -73.04 23.72 -96.16
N GLU A 395 -73.61 23.27 -95.04
CA GLU A 395 -74.95 22.65 -95.00
C GLU A 395 -76.05 23.65 -95.38
N GLU A 396 -75.97 24.89 -94.89
CA GLU A 396 -76.81 26.03 -95.27
C GLU A 396 -76.79 26.29 -96.78
N LEU A 397 -75.64 26.15 -97.43
CA LEU A 397 -75.45 26.28 -98.89
C LEU A 397 -75.89 25.03 -99.66
N ALA A 398 -75.89 23.86 -99.02
CA ALA A 398 -76.41 22.60 -99.55
C ALA A 398 -77.91 22.38 -99.29
N LYS A 399 -78.61 23.31 -98.61
CA LYS A 399 -80.08 23.24 -98.43
C LYS A 399 -80.78 23.20 -99.80
N PRO A 400 -81.83 22.37 -99.97
CA PRO A 400 -82.46 22.14 -101.27
C PRO A 400 -82.94 23.42 -101.94
N ASN A 401 -83.43 24.41 -101.20
CA ASN A 401 -83.88 25.69 -101.76
C ASN A 401 -82.73 26.48 -102.42
N LYS A 402 -81.51 26.46 -101.86
CA LYS A 402 -80.33 27.13 -102.44
C LYS A 402 -79.75 26.33 -103.60
N LEU A 403 -79.75 24.99 -103.53
CA LEU A 403 -79.42 24.12 -104.66
C LEU A 403 -80.40 24.28 -105.84
N GLN A 404 -81.71 24.38 -105.57
CA GLN A 404 -82.72 24.70 -106.57
C GLN A 404 -82.50 26.09 -107.18
N HIS A 405 -82.15 27.10 -106.39
CA HIS A 405 -81.79 28.43 -106.92
C HIS A 405 -80.57 28.35 -107.85
N LEU A 406 -79.52 27.61 -107.48
CA LEU A 406 -78.31 27.42 -108.29
C LEU A 406 -78.62 26.64 -109.58
N ASN A 407 -79.35 25.53 -109.49
CA ASN A 407 -79.81 24.75 -110.66
C ASN A 407 -80.74 25.56 -111.58
N ASN A 408 -81.59 26.43 -111.02
CA ASN A 408 -82.46 27.32 -111.79
C ASN A 408 -81.65 28.41 -112.50
N LEU A 409 -80.61 28.97 -111.88
CA LEU A 409 -79.67 29.89 -112.54
C LEU A 409 -78.85 29.18 -113.62
N GLU A 410 -78.41 27.92 -113.41
CA GLU A 410 -77.78 27.12 -114.46
C GLU A 410 -78.74 26.83 -115.63
N GLY A 411 -80.01 26.55 -115.34
CA GLY A 411 -81.06 26.36 -116.35
C GLY A 411 -81.31 27.64 -117.15
N GLN A 412 -81.47 28.78 -116.46
CA GLN A 412 -81.58 30.10 -117.09
C GLN A 412 -80.34 30.47 -117.89
N LYS A 413 -79.13 30.14 -117.43
CA LYS A 413 -77.90 30.31 -118.18
C LYS A 413 -77.94 29.52 -119.49
N LYS A 414 -78.21 28.20 -119.43
CA LYS A 414 -78.28 27.33 -120.61
C LYS A 414 -79.37 27.78 -121.59
N GLN A 415 -80.52 28.24 -121.08
CA GLN A 415 -81.57 28.80 -121.92
C GLN A 415 -81.16 30.13 -122.57
N LEU A 416 -80.54 31.05 -121.83
CA LEU A 416 -80.03 32.31 -122.40
C LEU A 416 -78.85 32.11 -123.36
N GLU A 417 -78.07 31.03 -123.21
CA GLU A 417 -77.04 30.60 -124.17
C GLU A 417 -77.66 30.04 -125.46
N ALA A 418 -78.78 29.31 -125.37
CA ALA A 418 -79.56 28.87 -126.51
C ALA A 418 -80.28 30.04 -127.23
N ASP A 419 -80.95 30.92 -126.47
CA ASP A 419 -81.58 32.15 -126.97
C ASP A 419 -80.54 33.04 -127.68
N LEU A 420 -79.30 33.10 -127.17
CA LEU A 420 -78.19 33.85 -127.78
C LEU A 420 -77.83 33.27 -129.14
N ALA A 421 -77.68 31.94 -129.24
CA ALA A 421 -77.39 31.28 -130.50
C ALA A 421 -78.53 31.46 -131.52
N GLU A 422 -79.78 31.21 -131.11
CA GLU A 422 -80.97 31.38 -131.97
C GLU A 422 -81.09 32.82 -132.48
N LYS A 423 -80.88 33.83 -131.62
CA LYS A 423 -80.95 35.24 -132.06
C LYS A 423 -79.76 35.65 -132.92
N GLU A 424 -78.56 35.11 -132.70
CA GLU A 424 -77.44 35.35 -133.62
C GLU A 424 -77.67 34.72 -135.00
N ASP A 425 -78.22 33.51 -135.07
CA ASP A 425 -78.60 32.90 -136.35
C ASP A 425 -79.80 33.59 -137.02
N GLN A 426 -80.81 34.03 -136.24
CA GLN A 426 -81.91 34.84 -136.78
C GLN A 426 -81.40 36.16 -137.37
N ILE A 427 -80.42 36.80 -136.73
CA ILE A 427 -79.76 38.00 -137.28
C ILE A 427 -79.00 37.66 -138.57
N ARG A 428 -78.22 36.57 -138.60
CA ARG A 428 -77.49 36.14 -139.82
C ARG A 428 -78.42 35.87 -141.00
N VAL A 429 -79.57 35.21 -140.76
CA VAL A 429 -80.57 34.92 -141.80
C VAL A 429 -81.23 36.19 -142.31
N LEU A 430 -81.59 37.13 -141.42
CA LEU A 430 -82.14 38.42 -141.84
C LEU A 430 -81.09 39.29 -142.57
N GLU A 431 -79.83 39.25 -142.16
CA GLU A 431 -78.72 39.93 -142.83
C GLU A 431 -78.39 39.34 -144.21
N ALA A 432 -78.54 38.01 -144.39
CA ALA A 432 -78.45 37.38 -145.70
C ALA A 432 -79.60 37.85 -146.61
N HIS A 433 -80.85 37.70 -146.16
CA HIS A 433 -82.04 38.16 -146.90
C HIS A 433 -82.00 39.67 -147.24
N TYR A 434 -81.37 40.51 -146.41
CA TYR A 434 -81.15 41.93 -146.71
C TYR A 434 -80.10 42.17 -147.80
N LYS A 435 -79.07 41.31 -147.92
CA LYS A 435 -78.14 41.32 -149.05
C LYS A 435 -78.81 40.84 -150.33
N ASP A 436 -79.59 39.76 -150.26
CA ASP A 436 -80.37 39.26 -151.39
C ASP A 436 -81.31 40.37 -151.94
N GLN A 437 -81.91 41.17 -151.06
CA GLN A 437 -82.71 42.34 -151.43
C GLN A 437 -81.89 43.49 -152.05
N LEU A 438 -80.65 43.73 -151.62
CA LEU A 438 -79.73 44.69 -152.26
C LEU A 438 -79.32 44.21 -153.67
N GLU A 439 -78.94 42.94 -153.81
CA GLU A 439 -78.58 42.35 -155.11
C GLU A 439 -79.76 42.36 -156.09
N LEU A 440 -81.00 42.21 -155.60
CA LEU A 440 -82.22 42.39 -156.39
C LEU A 440 -82.48 43.87 -156.75
N GLN A 441 -82.12 44.83 -155.89
CA GLN A 441 -82.24 46.26 -156.20
C GLN A 441 -81.33 46.67 -157.35
N ASP A 442 -80.10 46.18 -157.39
CA ASP A 442 -79.12 46.47 -158.46
C ASP A 442 -79.51 45.84 -159.82
N GLN A 443 -80.47 44.91 -159.85
CA GLN A 443 -80.94 44.20 -161.04
C GLN A 443 -82.27 44.71 -161.63
N ILE A 444 -82.86 45.78 -161.06
CA ILE A 444 -84.18 46.28 -161.49
C ILE A 444 -84.13 46.85 -162.92
N THR A 445 -84.85 46.19 -163.83
CA THR A 445 -84.98 46.61 -165.24
C THR A 445 -85.95 47.81 -165.36
N PRO A 446 -85.73 48.81 -166.24
CA PRO A 446 -86.54 50.05 -166.28
C PRO A 446 -88.07 49.89 -166.41
N ARG A 447 -88.57 48.77 -166.95
CA ARG A 447 -90.02 48.48 -166.97
C ARG A 447 -90.63 48.20 -165.59
N ALA A 448 -89.85 47.73 -164.62
CA ALA A 448 -90.30 47.45 -163.26
C ALA A 448 -90.37 48.73 -162.39
N ILE A 449 -89.51 49.72 -162.68
CA ILE A 449 -89.54 51.05 -162.04
C ILE A 449 -90.90 51.72 -162.32
N ALA A 450 -91.36 51.68 -163.58
CA ALA A 450 -92.64 52.23 -164.00
C ALA A 450 -93.89 51.50 -163.43
N SER A 451 -93.70 50.42 -162.68
CA SER A 451 -94.78 49.65 -162.02
C SER A 451 -94.59 49.53 -160.49
N GLY A 452 -93.83 50.45 -159.89
CA GLY A 452 -93.77 50.62 -158.42
C GLY A 452 -92.88 49.64 -157.66
N TRP A 453 -92.22 48.69 -158.35
CA TRP A 453 -91.40 47.66 -157.70
C TRP A 453 -90.21 48.22 -156.90
N GLU A 454 -89.67 49.37 -157.31
CA GLU A 454 -88.56 50.02 -156.59
C GLU A 454 -89.01 50.54 -155.21
N GLU A 455 -90.23 51.09 -155.11
CA GLU A 455 -90.81 51.53 -153.84
C GLU A 455 -91.16 50.33 -152.95
N GLN A 456 -91.71 49.26 -153.55
CA GLN A 456 -91.98 47.99 -152.87
C GLN A 456 -90.70 47.38 -152.27
N LEU A 457 -89.58 47.37 -153.02
CA LEU A 457 -88.29 46.91 -152.50
C LEU A 457 -87.76 47.84 -151.39
N LYS A 458 -87.81 49.16 -151.56
CA LYS A 458 -87.37 50.12 -150.54
C LYS A 458 -88.15 49.98 -149.22
N ILE A 459 -89.46 49.74 -149.29
CA ILE A 459 -90.30 49.45 -148.12
C ILE A 459 -89.85 48.13 -147.47
N ASN A 460 -89.73 47.05 -148.25
CA ASN A 460 -89.29 45.74 -147.76
C ASN A 460 -87.87 45.77 -147.15
N MET A 461 -86.96 46.59 -147.68
CA MET A 461 -85.60 46.78 -147.19
C MET A 461 -85.54 47.60 -145.89
N ASN A 462 -86.43 48.59 -145.73
CA ASN A 462 -86.55 49.31 -144.47
C ASN A 462 -87.14 48.40 -143.38
N ASP A 463 -88.17 47.63 -143.70
CA ASP A 463 -88.77 46.64 -142.79
C ASP A 463 -87.74 45.55 -142.37
N THR A 464 -87.00 44.96 -143.31
CA THR A 464 -85.93 44.00 -142.94
C THR A 464 -84.81 44.65 -142.14
N ARG A 465 -84.43 45.91 -142.42
CA ARG A 465 -83.45 46.67 -141.62
C ARG A 465 -83.97 46.97 -140.21
N GLU A 466 -85.25 47.27 -140.04
CA GLU A 466 -85.89 47.44 -138.72
C GLU A 466 -85.97 46.11 -137.97
N ARG A 467 -86.30 45.00 -138.64
CA ARG A 467 -86.27 43.65 -138.07
C ARG A 467 -84.86 43.25 -137.60
N ILE A 468 -83.81 43.48 -138.40
CA ILE A 468 -82.41 43.27 -138.02
C ILE A 468 -82.05 44.13 -136.80
N THR A 469 -82.44 45.41 -136.80
CA THR A 469 -82.15 46.33 -135.70
C THR A 469 -82.86 45.91 -134.42
N SER A 470 -84.13 45.54 -134.49
CA SER A 470 -84.91 44.99 -133.37
C SER A 470 -84.30 43.70 -132.83
N ALA A 471 -83.92 42.76 -133.70
CA ALA A 471 -83.26 41.51 -133.29
C ALA A 471 -81.91 41.77 -132.61
N LYS A 472 -81.08 42.68 -133.14
CA LYS A 472 -79.80 43.09 -132.53
C LYS A 472 -80.00 43.78 -131.18
N LEU A 473 -81.00 44.65 -131.04
CA LEU A 473 -81.34 45.29 -129.77
C LEU A 473 -81.84 44.27 -128.74
N GLN A 474 -82.65 43.28 -129.14
CA GLN A 474 -83.05 42.17 -128.27
C GLN A 474 -81.86 41.31 -127.85
N LEU A 475 -80.98 40.92 -128.77
CA LEU A 475 -79.76 40.16 -128.47
C LEU A 475 -78.87 40.91 -127.46
N LEU A 476 -78.60 42.20 -127.68
CA LEU A 476 -77.73 43.00 -126.83
C LEU A 476 -78.36 43.29 -125.47
N PHE A 477 -79.54 43.93 -125.43
CA PHE A 477 -80.12 44.47 -124.21
C PHE A 477 -80.96 43.47 -123.41
N ARG A 478 -81.57 42.47 -124.06
CA ARG A 478 -82.39 41.45 -123.36
C ARG A 478 -81.58 40.19 -123.08
N VAL A 479 -80.93 39.59 -124.08
CA VAL A 479 -80.24 38.30 -123.90
C VAL A 479 -78.87 38.48 -123.23
N LYS A 480 -77.95 39.25 -123.84
CA LYS A 480 -76.55 39.35 -123.37
C LYS A 480 -76.39 40.05 -122.02
N ILE A 481 -77.21 41.05 -121.70
CA ILE A 481 -77.25 41.64 -120.34
C ILE A 481 -77.77 40.63 -119.30
N SER A 482 -78.85 39.91 -119.60
CA SER A 482 -79.39 38.89 -118.67
C SER A 482 -78.40 37.75 -118.43
N LEU A 483 -77.76 37.27 -119.51
CA LEU A 483 -76.73 36.23 -119.43
C LEU A 483 -75.56 36.70 -118.55
N LYS A 484 -75.06 37.92 -118.75
CA LYS A 484 -73.97 38.49 -117.93
C LYS A 484 -74.37 38.66 -116.45
N LYS A 485 -75.63 38.95 -116.16
CA LYS A 485 -76.14 38.99 -114.78
C LYS A 485 -76.14 37.60 -114.16
N VAL A 486 -76.75 36.62 -114.84
CA VAL A 486 -76.87 35.23 -114.36
C VAL A 486 -75.49 34.58 -114.18
N THR A 487 -74.53 34.79 -115.09
CA THR A 487 -73.17 34.26 -114.93
C THR A 487 -72.43 34.89 -113.75
N GLY A 488 -72.47 36.21 -113.56
CA GLY A 488 -71.85 36.86 -112.40
C GLY A 488 -72.49 36.46 -111.07
N GLU A 489 -73.79 36.15 -111.05
CA GLU A 489 -74.48 35.65 -109.86
C GLU A 489 -74.12 34.18 -109.55
N LEU A 490 -73.99 33.32 -110.57
CA LEU A 490 -73.45 31.96 -110.43
C LEU A 490 -71.99 31.96 -109.97
N GLU A 491 -71.12 32.78 -110.57
CA GLU A 491 -69.71 32.91 -110.17
C GLU A 491 -69.58 33.33 -108.70
N ARG A 492 -70.40 34.29 -108.24
CA ARG A 492 -70.46 34.70 -106.83
C ARG A 492 -70.91 33.56 -105.91
N LEU A 493 -71.92 32.78 -106.30
CA LEU A 493 -72.41 31.65 -105.50
C LEU A 493 -71.39 30.51 -105.45
N HIS A 494 -70.70 30.20 -106.55
CA HIS A 494 -69.61 29.22 -106.57
C HIS A 494 -68.41 29.67 -105.74
N ALA A 495 -68.05 30.97 -105.78
CA ALA A 495 -66.99 31.52 -104.94
C ALA A 495 -67.31 31.35 -103.45
N ILE A 496 -68.51 31.74 -103.01
CA ILE A 496 -68.99 31.56 -101.62
C ILE A 496 -68.99 30.07 -101.21
N GLN A 497 -69.43 29.18 -102.11
CA GLN A 497 -69.43 27.74 -101.83
C GLN A 497 -68.01 27.14 -101.76
N SER A 498 -67.08 27.64 -102.59
CA SER A 498 -65.68 27.22 -102.60
C SER A 498 -64.95 27.71 -101.35
N GLU A 499 -65.15 28.97 -100.96
CA GLU A 499 -64.63 29.56 -99.72
C GLU A 499 -65.13 28.80 -98.49
N ALA A 500 -66.45 28.55 -98.39
CA ALA A 500 -67.03 27.83 -97.25
C ALA A 500 -66.48 26.39 -97.13
N LYS A 501 -66.29 25.68 -98.26
CA LYS A 501 -65.66 24.35 -98.28
C LYS A 501 -64.18 24.41 -97.90
N GLY A 502 -63.40 25.32 -98.49
CA GLY A 502 -61.98 25.50 -98.19
C GLY A 502 -61.72 25.86 -96.72
N ASN A 503 -62.56 26.72 -96.14
CA ASN A 503 -62.52 27.03 -94.71
C ASN A 503 -62.91 25.82 -93.86
N LEU A 504 -63.97 25.07 -94.22
CA LEU A 504 -64.34 23.83 -93.51
C LEU A 504 -63.20 22.81 -93.52
N ASP A 505 -62.55 22.58 -94.67
CA ASP A 505 -61.40 21.66 -94.78
C ASP A 505 -60.19 22.16 -93.99
N HIS A 506 -59.90 23.46 -94.03
CA HIS A 506 -58.84 24.09 -93.23
C HIS A 506 -59.08 23.87 -91.72
N TRP A 507 -60.27 24.23 -91.21
CA TRP A 507 -60.62 24.05 -89.81
C TRP A 507 -60.74 22.57 -89.41
N SER A 508 -61.15 21.69 -90.34
CA SER A 508 -61.18 20.24 -90.13
C SER A 508 -59.78 19.66 -89.94
N ASN A 509 -58.84 20.02 -90.81
CA ASN A 509 -57.44 19.61 -90.73
C ASN A 509 -56.75 20.21 -89.49
N TRP A 510 -56.99 21.48 -89.17
CA TRP A 510 -56.41 22.11 -87.98
C TRP A 510 -56.98 21.50 -86.68
N HIS A 511 -58.27 21.16 -86.64
CA HIS A 511 -58.87 20.42 -85.52
C HIS A 511 -58.15 19.09 -85.29
N GLN A 512 -57.93 18.31 -86.36
CA GLN A 512 -57.24 17.02 -86.28
C GLN A 512 -55.80 17.19 -85.77
N VAL A 513 -55.02 18.08 -86.38
CA VAL A 513 -53.63 18.37 -85.98
C VAL A 513 -53.51 18.81 -84.51
N GLU A 514 -54.45 19.60 -84.00
CA GLU A 514 -54.41 20.03 -82.60
C GLU A 514 -54.91 18.96 -81.62
N GLN A 515 -55.83 18.07 -82.04
CA GLN A 515 -56.17 16.87 -81.28
C GLN A 515 -54.99 15.88 -81.19
N ASP A 516 -54.32 15.62 -82.30
CA ASP A 516 -53.15 14.72 -82.33
C ASP A 516 -52.00 15.26 -81.49
N ARG A 517 -51.77 16.58 -81.49
CA ARG A 517 -50.84 17.25 -80.55
C ARG A 517 -51.20 17.03 -79.08
N LEU A 518 -52.48 17.12 -78.72
CA LEU A 518 -52.93 16.84 -77.34
C LEU A 518 -52.70 15.37 -76.97
N TRP A 519 -53.00 14.44 -77.89
CA TRP A 519 -52.71 13.02 -77.70
C TRP A 519 -51.22 12.74 -77.55
N ASP A 520 -50.34 13.38 -78.34
CA ASP A 520 -48.89 13.21 -78.23
C ASP A 520 -48.32 13.82 -76.95
N PHE A 521 -48.82 15.00 -76.53
CA PHE A 521 -48.45 15.59 -75.24
C PHE A 521 -48.85 14.68 -74.07
N GLN A 522 -50.04 14.09 -74.11
CA GLN A 522 -50.51 13.12 -73.11
C GLN A 522 -49.73 11.79 -73.18
N ARG A 523 -49.40 11.29 -74.38
CA ARG A 523 -48.55 10.11 -74.57
C ARG A 523 -47.13 10.34 -74.04
N GLN A 524 -46.56 11.52 -74.24
CA GLN A 524 -45.27 11.90 -73.66
C GLN A 524 -45.34 11.96 -72.14
N HIS A 525 -46.33 12.64 -71.56
CA HIS A 525 -46.47 12.72 -70.10
C HIS A 525 -46.64 11.32 -69.47
N ASN A 526 -47.43 10.43 -70.09
CA ASN A 526 -47.60 9.07 -69.63
C ASN A 526 -46.29 8.27 -69.65
N ARG A 527 -45.42 8.45 -70.67
CA ARG A 527 -44.07 7.88 -70.70
C ARG A 527 -43.20 8.45 -69.56
N GLU A 528 -43.24 9.77 -69.34
CA GLU A 528 -42.50 10.42 -68.24
C GLU A 528 -43.00 10.02 -66.84
N VAL A 529 -44.26 9.62 -66.69
CA VAL A 529 -44.81 9.00 -65.46
C VAL A 529 -44.28 7.57 -65.32
N ALA A 530 -44.46 6.71 -66.34
CA ALA A 530 -44.01 5.32 -66.30
C ALA A 530 -42.49 5.20 -66.07
N ASP A 531 -41.68 6.06 -66.69
CA ASP A 531 -40.24 6.13 -66.48
C ASP A 531 -39.86 6.59 -65.07
N ARG A 532 -40.70 7.40 -64.39
CA ARG A 532 -40.51 7.76 -62.98
C ARG A 532 -40.87 6.58 -62.09
N GLU A 533 -42.01 5.95 -62.32
CA GLU A 533 -42.50 4.80 -61.55
C GLU A 533 -41.56 3.60 -61.66
N LEU A 534 -41.06 3.28 -62.86
CA LEU A 534 -40.03 2.26 -63.08
C LEU A 534 -38.74 2.57 -62.33
N ARG A 535 -38.29 3.84 -62.33
CA ARG A 535 -37.12 4.27 -61.54
C ARG A 535 -37.36 4.16 -60.04
N HIS A 536 -38.57 4.44 -59.55
CA HIS A 536 -38.94 4.21 -58.15
C HIS A 536 -38.99 2.72 -57.81
N ALA A 537 -39.62 1.87 -58.63
CA ALA A 537 -39.68 0.42 -58.44
C ALA A 537 -38.28 -0.21 -58.37
N ILE A 538 -37.37 0.16 -59.30
CA ILE A 538 -35.97 -0.29 -59.29
C ILE A 538 -35.22 0.13 -58.00
N VAL A 539 -35.55 1.31 -57.43
CA VAL A 539 -34.96 1.75 -56.16
C VAL A 539 -35.58 1.00 -54.97
N ASP A 540 -36.89 0.81 -54.95
CA ASP A 540 -37.58 0.06 -53.89
C ASP A 540 -37.18 -1.41 -53.87
N GLU A 541 -36.92 -2.04 -55.02
CA GLU A 541 -36.29 -3.34 -55.08
C GLU A 541 -34.87 -3.31 -54.52
N LYS A 542 -34.02 -2.36 -54.92
CA LYS A 542 -32.66 -2.19 -54.36
C LYS A 542 -32.64 -1.87 -52.85
N LEU A 543 -33.77 -1.48 -52.27
CA LEU A 543 -33.96 -1.28 -50.82
C LEU A 543 -34.51 -2.53 -50.12
N LYS A 544 -35.48 -3.23 -50.74
CA LYS A 544 -36.03 -4.52 -50.26
C LYS A 544 -34.96 -5.61 -50.24
N TRP A 545 -34.26 -5.77 -51.35
CA TRP A 545 -33.08 -6.63 -51.49
C TRP A 545 -31.88 -5.95 -50.82
N LYS A 546 -31.58 -6.30 -49.56
CA LYS A 546 -30.55 -5.68 -48.67
C LYS A 546 -29.09 -5.83 -49.14
N VAL A 547 -28.78 -5.53 -50.40
CA VAL A 547 -27.44 -5.55 -51.00
C VAL A 547 -26.66 -4.31 -50.52
N LYS A 548 -25.92 -4.47 -49.42
CA LYS A 548 -25.25 -3.35 -48.72
C LYS A 548 -24.12 -2.65 -49.50
N HIS A 549 -23.66 -3.23 -50.62
CA HIS A 549 -22.45 -2.78 -51.32
C HIS A 549 -22.67 -2.73 -52.84
N PHE A 550 -22.66 -1.51 -53.38
CA PHE A 550 -22.61 -1.22 -54.81
C PHE A 550 -21.31 -0.47 -55.13
N VAL A 551 -20.74 -0.75 -56.29
CA VAL A 551 -19.67 0.09 -56.87
C VAL A 551 -20.31 1.38 -57.43
N PHE A 552 -19.53 2.44 -57.69
CA PHE A 552 -19.99 3.68 -58.33
C PHE A 552 -20.80 3.45 -59.63
N SER A 553 -20.62 2.32 -60.32
CA SER A 553 -21.39 1.91 -61.51
C SER A 553 -22.73 1.22 -61.20
N GLY A 554 -23.21 1.22 -59.95
CA GLY A 554 -24.50 0.63 -59.56
C GLY A 554 -24.59 -0.91 -59.63
N LYS A 555 -23.48 -1.62 -59.90
CA LYS A 555 -23.42 -3.09 -59.88
C LYS A 555 -23.11 -3.61 -58.46
N PRO A 556 -23.67 -4.75 -58.02
CA PRO A 556 -23.34 -5.36 -56.73
C PRO A 556 -21.84 -5.69 -56.63
N ASP A 557 -21.18 -5.25 -55.56
CA ASP A 557 -19.75 -5.53 -55.35
C ASP A 557 -19.55 -6.96 -54.82
N LYS A 558 -19.35 -7.91 -55.73
CA LYS A 558 -19.01 -9.31 -55.40
C LYS A 558 -17.60 -9.49 -54.83
N ARG A 559 -16.71 -8.48 -54.87
CA ARG A 559 -15.31 -8.62 -54.43
C ARG A 559 -15.16 -8.42 -52.92
N ARG A 560 -16.03 -7.63 -52.29
CA ARG A 560 -16.17 -7.61 -50.83
C ARG A 560 -17.08 -8.74 -50.37
N SER A 561 -16.48 -9.93 -50.28
CA SER A 561 -17.02 -11.02 -49.47
C SER A 561 -17.37 -10.52 -48.05
N LEU A 562 -18.35 -11.15 -47.42
CA LEU A 562 -18.73 -10.91 -46.03
C LEU A 562 -17.49 -10.90 -45.14
N VAL A 563 -17.27 -9.80 -44.41
CA VAL A 563 -16.22 -9.74 -43.37
C VAL A 563 -16.51 -10.88 -42.38
N ARG A 564 -15.63 -11.88 -42.37
CA ARG A 564 -15.76 -13.07 -41.53
C ARG A 564 -15.75 -12.69 -40.06
N GLY A 565 -16.87 -12.94 -39.38
CA GLY A 565 -16.93 -13.20 -37.95
C GLY A 565 -16.51 -12.04 -37.01
N PRO A 566 -16.47 -12.32 -35.70
CA PRO A 566 -15.77 -11.49 -34.74
C PRO A 566 -14.26 -11.63 -34.93
N VAL A 567 -13.51 -10.53 -34.84
CA VAL A 567 -12.05 -10.59 -34.74
C VAL A 567 -11.69 -11.14 -33.36
N ASP A 568 -11.29 -12.41 -33.35
CA ASP A 568 -10.36 -13.02 -32.40
C ASP A 568 -10.51 -12.62 -30.93
N ASN A 569 -11.73 -12.74 -30.38
CA ASN A 569 -11.91 -12.74 -28.93
C ASN A 569 -10.98 -13.77 -28.27
N GLU A 570 -10.71 -14.92 -28.91
CA GLU A 570 -9.72 -15.88 -28.42
C GLU A 570 -8.29 -15.33 -28.38
N VAL A 571 -7.83 -14.55 -29.37
CA VAL A 571 -6.47 -13.97 -29.31
C VAL A 571 -6.42 -12.88 -28.24
N VAL A 572 -7.49 -12.09 -28.09
CA VAL A 572 -7.58 -11.07 -27.04
C VAL A 572 -7.68 -11.70 -25.65
N GLU A 573 -8.44 -12.78 -25.46
CA GLU A 573 -8.54 -13.51 -24.19
C GLU A 573 -7.27 -14.29 -23.89
N ARG A 574 -6.66 -15.00 -24.86
CA ARG A 574 -5.33 -15.61 -24.69
C ARG A 574 -4.27 -14.57 -24.33
N LEU A 575 -4.28 -13.38 -24.95
CA LEU A 575 -3.35 -12.30 -24.62
C LEU A 575 -3.62 -11.72 -23.23
N ILE A 576 -4.88 -11.51 -22.86
CA ILE A 576 -5.28 -11.06 -21.52
C ILE A 576 -4.88 -12.08 -20.46
N ASP A 577 -5.07 -13.37 -20.72
CA ASP A 577 -4.73 -14.43 -19.78
C ASP A 577 -3.21 -14.67 -19.71
N THR A 578 -2.48 -14.57 -20.82
CA THR A 578 -1.00 -14.56 -20.81
C THR A 578 -0.46 -13.36 -20.02
N VAL A 579 -1.08 -12.18 -20.16
CA VAL A 579 -0.71 -10.99 -19.37
C VAL A 579 -1.10 -11.15 -17.89
N LYS A 580 -2.18 -11.87 -17.55
CA LYS A 580 -2.50 -12.25 -16.17
C LYS A 580 -1.48 -13.25 -15.60
N THR A 581 -1.22 -14.37 -16.27
CA THR A 581 -0.29 -15.40 -15.79
C THR A 581 1.09 -14.81 -15.60
N ASN A 582 1.63 -14.12 -16.61
CA ASN A 582 2.95 -13.55 -16.54
C ASN A 582 3.00 -12.38 -15.53
N GLY A 583 1.89 -11.66 -15.33
CA GLY A 583 1.76 -10.66 -14.28
C GLY A 583 1.77 -11.24 -12.87
N PHE A 584 1.07 -12.36 -12.64
CA PHE A 584 1.08 -13.09 -11.37
C PHE A 584 2.42 -13.79 -11.11
N GLU A 585 3.04 -14.38 -12.13
CA GLU A 585 4.38 -14.98 -12.01
C GLU A 585 5.45 -13.91 -11.76
N TYR A 586 5.39 -12.76 -12.43
CA TYR A 586 6.30 -11.64 -12.15
C TYR A 586 6.11 -11.08 -10.74
N GLN A 587 4.87 -10.95 -10.27
CA GLN A 587 4.60 -10.54 -8.88
C GLN A 587 5.04 -11.61 -7.87
N ALA A 588 4.86 -12.91 -8.14
CA ALA A 588 5.34 -13.99 -7.28
C ALA A 588 6.88 -14.05 -7.25
N LEU A 589 7.54 -13.83 -8.38
CA LEU A 589 9.00 -13.72 -8.49
C LEU A 589 9.51 -12.53 -7.69
N GLN A 590 8.98 -11.30 -7.90
CA GLN A 590 9.38 -10.14 -7.09
C GLN A 590 9.08 -10.32 -5.61
N HIS A 591 7.94 -10.92 -5.24
CA HIS A 591 7.61 -11.16 -3.83
C HIS A 591 8.56 -12.20 -3.21
N SER A 592 8.93 -13.26 -3.91
CA SER A 592 9.93 -14.23 -3.42
C SER A 592 11.34 -13.63 -3.35
N GLU A 593 11.75 -12.83 -4.34
CA GLU A 593 13.01 -12.07 -4.37
C GLU A 593 13.13 -11.09 -3.19
N HIS A 594 12.05 -10.38 -2.84
CA HIS A 594 12.08 -9.30 -1.86
C HIS A 594 11.64 -9.70 -0.44
N THR A 595 10.90 -10.81 -0.25
CA THR A 595 10.51 -11.28 1.09
C THR A 595 11.08 -12.63 1.48
N PHE A 596 11.33 -13.55 0.54
CA PHE A 596 11.77 -14.92 0.87
C PHE A 596 13.29 -15.07 0.74
N LYS A 597 13.90 -14.67 -0.38
CA LYS A 597 15.36 -14.75 -0.58
C LYS A 597 16.19 -14.02 0.49
N PRO A 598 15.78 -12.87 1.07
CA PRO A 598 16.54 -12.23 2.14
C PRO A 598 16.47 -13.04 3.44
N PHE A 599 15.31 -13.62 3.75
CA PHE A 599 15.16 -14.51 4.91
C PHE A 599 15.93 -15.81 4.72
N GLN A 600 15.91 -16.39 3.52
CA GLN A 600 16.68 -17.60 3.22
C GLN A 600 18.19 -17.34 3.29
N LYS A 601 18.71 -16.26 2.69
CA LYS A 601 20.13 -15.89 2.86
C LYS A 601 20.53 -15.67 4.33
N PHE A 602 19.65 -15.10 5.15
CA PHE A 602 19.88 -14.96 6.59
C PHE A 602 19.86 -16.32 7.32
N TRP A 603 18.96 -17.22 6.93
CA TRP A 603 18.88 -18.57 7.47
C TRP A 603 20.09 -19.43 7.07
N ASP A 604 20.48 -19.41 5.80
CA ASP A 604 21.66 -20.09 5.27
C ASP A 604 22.93 -19.56 5.96
N SER A 605 23.03 -18.25 6.19
CA SER A 605 24.12 -17.62 6.96
C SER A 605 24.11 -18.02 8.45
N LEU A 606 22.95 -18.21 9.07
CA LEU A 606 22.84 -18.74 10.43
C LEU A 606 23.22 -20.22 10.49
N SER A 607 22.85 -21.02 9.49
CA SER A 607 23.24 -22.42 9.39
C SER A 607 24.74 -22.59 9.15
N ALA A 608 25.34 -21.75 8.31
CA ALA A 608 26.80 -21.69 8.13
C ALA A 608 27.50 -21.35 9.46
N ALA A 609 27.09 -20.28 10.14
CA ALA A 609 27.65 -19.88 11.44
C ALA A 609 27.44 -20.97 12.52
N ALA A 610 26.30 -21.66 12.52
CA ALA A 610 26.05 -22.78 13.44
C ALA A 610 27.01 -23.96 13.20
N ASN A 611 27.34 -24.25 11.94
CA ASN A 611 28.31 -25.30 11.58
C ASN A 611 29.75 -24.88 11.95
N GLU A 612 30.12 -23.61 11.78
CA GLU A 612 31.41 -23.05 12.22
C GLU A 612 31.60 -23.12 13.75
N PHE A 613 30.53 -22.86 14.51
CA PHE A 613 30.51 -23.03 15.98
C PHE A 613 30.46 -24.50 16.43
N GLY A 614 29.88 -25.39 15.63
CA GLY A 614 29.79 -26.83 15.94
C GLY A 614 31.13 -27.56 15.88
N ASN A 615 32.00 -27.19 14.93
CA ASN A 615 33.23 -27.94 14.62
C ASN A 615 34.48 -27.47 15.39
N ASN A 616 34.39 -26.46 16.26
CA ASN A 616 35.55 -25.84 16.94
C ASN A 616 35.49 -25.92 18.48
N PHE A 617 34.69 -26.81 19.07
CA PHE A 617 34.63 -26.98 20.53
C PHE A 617 35.24 -28.32 21.00
N ASP A 618 36.53 -28.50 20.76
CA ASP A 618 37.34 -29.52 21.43
C ASP A 618 37.81 -28.97 22.80
N PRO A 619 37.38 -29.56 23.94
CA PRO A 619 37.71 -29.05 25.27
C PRO A 619 39.11 -29.47 25.77
N SER A 620 39.97 -30.07 24.94
CA SER A 620 41.21 -30.73 25.39
C SER A 620 42.53 -29.94 25.20
N SER A 621 42.55 -28.85 24.42
CA SER A 621 43.80 -28.19 24.02
C SER A 621 44.25 -27.01 24.90
N VAL A 622 44.84 -27.30 26.07
CA VAL A 622 45.68 -26.34 26.84
C VAL A 622 47.01 -27.01 27.17
N CYS A 623 48.13 -26.39 26.73
CA CYS A 623 49.47 -26.97 26.62
C CYS A 623 49.53 -28.11 25.56
N GLN A 624 50.46 -28.15 24.61
CA GLN A 624 51.86 -27.68 24.65
C GLN A 624 52.30 -26.96 23.35
N THR A 625 53.60 -26.64 23.26
CA THR A 625 54.21 -25.87 22.16
C THR A 625 55.16 -26.70 21.30
N LYS A 626 55.42 -26.22 20.07
CA LYS A 626 56.58 -26.49 19.18
C LYS A 626 56.58 -27.72 18.24
N ARG A 627 56.37 -27.38 16.95
CA ARG A 627 57.32 -27.55 15.82
C ARG A 627 57.40 -28.92 15.11
N ALA A 628 57.92 -28.81 13.87
CA ALA A 628 58.39 -29.83 12.92
C ALA A 628 57.35 -30.38 11.93
N ASP A 629 57.79 -30.41 10.68
CA ASP A 629 57.09 -30.81 9.46
C ASP A 629 57.02 -32.33 9.33
N PHE A 630 56.04 -32.86 8.59
CA PHE A 630 56.26 -34.01 7.69
C PHE A 630 55.18 -34.08 6.60
N LYS A 631 55.54 -34.57 5.41
CA LYS A 631 54.60 -34.98 4.35
C LYS A 631 54.17 -36.44 4.57
N GLY A 632 52.97 -36.81 4.17
CA GLY A 632 52.58 -38.21 4.05
C GLY A 632 51.17 -38.39 3.49
N ASP A 633 51.05 -39.14 2.40
CA ASP A 633 49.77 -39.49 1.80
C ASP A 633 49.09 -40.63 2.57
N ALA A 634 47.77 -40.51 2.79
CA ALA A 634 46.89 -41.66 3.00
C ALA A 634 45.42 -41.24 2.80
N ALA A 635 44.75 -41.82 1.81
CA ALA A 635 43.29 -41.93 1.82
C ALA A 635 42.87 -43.18 2.61
N PRO A 636 41.73 -43.16 3.29
CA PRO A 636 40.93 -44.36 3.45
C PRO A 636 39.55 -44.23 2.79
N THR A 637 39.17 -45.30 2.10
CA THR A 637 37.94 -45.49 1.35
C THR A 637 36.71 -45.67 2.26
N ALA A 638 35.52 -45.56 1.65
CA ALA A 638 34.27 -46.20 2.03
C ALA A 638 33.46 -45.64 3.22
N ALA A 639 32.38 -44.95 2.86
CA ALA A 639 31.05 -45.27 3.39
C ALA A 639 29.98 -44.94 2.32
N ASN A 640 29.69 -45.88 1.42
CA ASN A 640 28.50 -45.76 0.57
C ASN A 640 27.25 -45.94 1.46
N TYR A 641 26.35 -44.96 1.42
CA TYR A 641 24.98 -45.16 1.85
C TYR A 641 24.05 -44.68 0.74
N ASP A 642 23.58 -45.64 -0.06
CA ASP A 642 22.47 -45.41 -0.99
C ASP A 642 21.21 -45.07 -0.19
N LEU A 643 20.63 -43.91 -0.48
CA LEU A 643 19.26 -43.59 -0.11
C LEU A 643 18.53 -42.96 -1.30
N GLU A 644 18.32 -43.77 -2.33
CA GLU A 644 17.40 -43.45 -3.41
C GLU A 644 15.98 -43.12 -2.88
N LYS A 645 15.19 -42.45 -3.73
CA LYS A 645 13.71 -42.35 -3.66
C LYS A 645 13.14 -41.53 -2.49
N ALA A 646 13.39 -40.22 -2.55
CA ALA A 646 12.43 -39.22 -2.09
C ALA A 646 12.28 -38.09 -3.11
N SER A 647 11.74 -38.39 -4.30
CA SER A 647 11.50 -37.40 -5.35
C SER A 647 10.35 -36.46 -4.98
N LEU A 648 10.65 -35.41 -4.22
CA LEU A 648 9.73 -34.32 -3.86
C LEU A 648 9.45 -33.40 -5.06
N HIS A 649 8.91 -33.95 -6.14
CA HIS A 649 8.04 -33.20 -7.02
C HIS A 649 6.82 -32.77 -6.20
N PRO A 650 6.49 -31.47 -6.10
CA PRO A 650 5.23 -31.06 -5.52
C PRO A 650 4.12 -31.60 -6.42
N GLN A 651 3.29 -32.49 -5.87
CA GLN A 651 2.06 -32.90 -6.54
C GLN A 651 1.21 -31.65 -6.75
N LYS A 652 1.21 -31.12 -7.97
CA LYS A 652 0.23 -30.14 -8.40
C LYS A 652 -1.12 -30.83 -8.26
N GLN A 653 -1.91 -30.43 -7.26
CA GLN A 653 -3.33 -30.75 -7.23
C GLN A 653 -3.95 -30.11 -8.47
N LEU A 654 -4.11 -30.92 -9.51
CA LEU A 654 -4.84 -30.59 -10.71
C LEU A 654 -6.31 -30.45 -10.32
N PHE A 655 -6.69 -29.27 -9.85
CA PHE A 655 -8.06 -28.81 -10.01
C PHE A 655 -8.44 -29.04 -11.48
N PRO A 656 -9.46 -29.85 -11.78
CA PRO A 656 -9.80 -30.16 -13.15
C PRO A 656 -10.20 -28.86 -13.85
N SER A 657 -9.37 -28.40 -14.79
CA SER A 657 -9.51 -27.11 -15.47
C SER A 657 -10.72 -27.03 -16.40
N LYS A 658 -11.52 -28.10 -16.42
CA LYS A 658 -12.85 -28.22 -17.00
C LYS A 658 -13.70 -28.95 -15.97
N LEU A 659 -14.84 -28.36 -15.60
CA LEU A 659 -15.92 -29.14 -14.98
C LEU A 659 -16.24 -30.34 -15.89
N PRO A 660 -16.49 -31.54 -15.35
CA PRO A 660 -16.91 -32.68 -16.16
C PRO A 660 -18.08 -32.27 -17.05
N PHE A 661 -18.04 -32.63 -18.33
CA PHE A 661 -19.04 -32.16 -19.30
C PHE A 661 -20.46 -32.60 -18.88
N GLU A 662 -20.57 -33.80 -18.31
CA GLU A 662 -21.76 -34.36 -17.64
C GLU A 662 -22.31 -33.47 -16.52
N LEU A 663 -21.45 -32.82 -15.71
CA LEU A 663 -21.90 -31.95 -14.62
C LEU A 663 -22.41 -30.60 -15.16
N VAL A 664 -21.77 -30.08 -16.21
CA VAL A 664 -22.24 -28.89 -16.95
C VAL A 664 -23.55 -29.20 -17.69
N GLN A 665 -23.72 -30.43 -18.16
CA GLN A 665 -24.92 -30.89 -18.84
C GLN A 665 -26.08 -31.11 -17.85
N LYS A 666 -25.87 -31.77 -16.71
CA LYS A 666 -26.85 -31.83 -15.61
C LYS A 666 -27.30 -30.43 -15.16
N MET A 667 -26.36 -29.49 -14.99
CA MET A 667 -26.68 -28.09 -14.66
C MET A 667 -27.46 -27.34 -15.75
N ARG A 668 -27.48 -27.84 -17.00
CA ARG A 668 -28.38 -27.34 -18.06
C ARG A 668 -29.73 -28.02 -17.98
N GLU A 669 -29.77 -29.34 -17.83
CA GLU A 669 -30.99 -30.14 -17.73
C GLU A 669 -31.85 -29.73 -16.51
N GLU A 670 -31.22 -29.55 -15.33
CA GLU A 670 -31.86 -29.00 -14.13
C GLU A 670 -32.41 -27.58 -14.37
N ARG A 671 -31.64 -26.73 -15.06
CA ARG A 671 -32.04 -25.36 -15.36
C ARG A 671 -33.19 -25.31 -16.37
N GLU A 672 -33.18 -26.18 -17.37
CA GLU A 672 -34.26 -26.30 -18.34
C GLU A 672 -35.53 -26.81 -17.67
N ALA A 673 -35.44 -27.84 -16.81
CA ALA A 673 -36.54 -28.34 -15.99
C ALA A 673 -37.14 -27.25 -15.05
N ILE A 674 -36.30 -26.40 -14.46
CA ILE A 674 -36.76 -25.22 -13.70
C ILE A 674 -37.48 -24.22 -14.63
N THR A 675 -36.98 -23.95 -15.84
CA THR A 675 -37.66 -23.02 -16.76
C THR A 675 -38.92 -23.57 -17.43
N THR A 676 -39.09 -24.89 -17.53
CA THR A 676 -40.33 -25.49 -18.04
C THR A 676 -41.38 -25.63 -16.94
N SER A 677 -40.99 -25.97 -15.71
CA SER A 677 -41.91 -25.99 -14.56
C SER A 677 -42.37 -24.60 -14.10
N LEU A 678 -41.60 -23.54 -14.39
CA LEU A 678 -41.99 -22.14 -14.13
C LEU A 678 -42.76 -21.47 -15.28
N LYS A 679 -43.04 -22.17 -16.39
CA LYS A 679 -44.04 -21.68 -17.35
C LYS A 679 -45.44 -21.95 -16.78
N PRO A 680 -46.35 -20.96 -16.77
CA PRO A 680 -47.76 -21.26 -16.50
C PRO A 680 -48.25 -22.23 -17.57
N LYS A 681 -49.13 -23.16 -17.17
CA LYS A 681 -49.91 -23.94 -18.14
C LYS A 681 -50.92 -23.02 -18.79
N GLU A 682 -50.94 -23.02 -20.11
CA GLU A 682 -52.06 -22.53 -20.93
C GLU A 682 -53.18 -23.59 -20.93
#